data_AF-A0A7I8EZX2-F1
#
_entry.id   AF-A0A7I8EZX2-F1
#
_cell.length_a   1.000
_cell.length_b   1.000
_cell.length_c   1.000
_cell.angle_alpha   90.00
_cell.angle_beta   90.00
_cell.angle_gamma   90.00
#
_symmetry.space_group_name_H-M   'P 1'
#
loop_
_entity.id
_entity.type
_entity.pdbx_description
1 polymer ?
#
loop_
_entity_poly.entity_id
_entity_poly.type
_entity_poly.pdbx_seq_one_letter_code
_entity_poly.pdbx_strand_id
1 'polypeptide(L)'
;MTTQPIEIFYSYAHEDEDLQKQLDEHLSSLKQQKLISGWYDRDISAGALWSEEIQRHLHSARIILFLVSSSFLASKYCYEVEVQEALKRHEAGEAVVIPVILRSCYWQVAPFGQFQALPKNAKPVTLWSNRDAAFTDVVKGIVKVINEIDSQKKTLPTQQNGKRKRRMGEVLEEEYESTAAMPEIPHTPTAFNNTLKKAIERYYKELKEYEGKADYELALRSAFQNLLAEACRLVKWTLIPEQTLEGGIRPDGVVRDAFELRRGYWEAKGPKSDLDKEIAKKIADNYPLMNTLFENTRVAVLYQSKKRLPYEYDLTKPNDVSDLIKQFVTYTEPDIANFETAVGEFKQRIPELAKALLDSIEKEQKQNKKFITAFDTFTELCRTSLDPKISDNTIKEMLVQHLLTERLFRTIFGNADFVNRNVIAAEIERVIQALTSRSFDRQEFLKSLDRFYVAIESAAKGIESWSERQHFLNTVYERFFQGFSVKQADTLGIVYTPQEIVDFMCASVEEVLQREFGTSIAEPGVQILDPATGTGSFIVNLLHRIPRHQLKHKYRHDLFCNEVTLLPYYIASLNIEHEYFERVGEYEPFEGICFADTLELAEGQQLPLFVEENTERVQREKDAQIMVVIGNPPYNVGQKSENDNNKNRKYPLTDARVSETYAKDSKASNKIALSDVYVKFFRWASDRLGNRDGVVCMITNNSFIDQVAFDGMRMHLQKDFTTIYHIDLHGNVRKNPKISGTTHNVFGIQVGVGVTIAVRNAKQLKKVIYYNRVPDFWRKAEKLAFLKEKGNISAIEWLELQPNERHIWMTEGLRPEFSTYFPMGSKEARLVKSGTIAESNVKTIFKTYSLGPRTNRDDWVRDFNREALTRKVFRLVDTYNGEVDRWHRRGSNNTGVDDFVIYDDKRIKWSRDLKLDLQRGSYSQYNEEKIRRSLYRPFCKQYLFFDRVLNEEVYQFPQILPTSTTEQENIFIGLTDLGSEKPFMVMASNLITDVHLVGAGCGTQCFPFYTYSEDGSNRRENITNWALNQFQARYGNQVTKWDIFHYVYSLLHHSQYRERYVENLKRDLPHIPLVHTPETFQSVVNIGKQLMDIHLNYETAKEYRLTWLENENVPFSWRVEKMRLSTDKRVVVVNESLRLGPLPQECFDYRLGNRSALEWVIDQYQVSKDSRNGIESDPNRLDNEEYIVRLVCKVVQVSVETVQLVNELAQKVTVEDWTEESVNVSEATEV
;
A
#
# COMPACT_ATOMS: atom_id res chain seq x y z
N MET A 1 47.94 5.88 -25.76
CA MET A 1 47.72 6.76 -24.59
C MET A 1 46.24 7.03 -24.51
N THR A 2 45.54 6.37 -23.60
CA THR A 2 44.10 6.51 -23.38
C THR A 2 43.86 7.58 -22.32
N THR A 3 43.56 8.81 -22.74
CA THR A 3 42.99 9.81 -21.84
C THR A 3 41.58 9.36 -21.48
N GLN A 4 41.30 9.14 -20.19
CA GLN A 4 39.92 8.90 -19.74
C GLN A 4 39.03 10.09 -20.17
N PRO A 5 37.80 9.83 -20.66
CA PRO A 5 36.87 10.89 -21.06
C PRO A 5 36.58 11.83 -19.89
N ILE A 6 36.41 13.12 -20.19
CA ILE A 6 36.06 14.13 -19.18
C ILE A 6 34.56 14.03 -18.89
N GLU A 7 34.19 13.72 -17.65
CA GLU A 7 32.79 13.68 -17.25
C GLU A 7 32.18 15.09 -17.15
N ILE A 8 31.04 15.27 -17.82
CA ILE A 8 30.23 16.50 -17.81
C ILE A 8 28.94 16.26 -17.02
N PHE A 9 28.67 17.15 -16.06
CA PHE A 9 27.42 17.21 -15.32
C PHE A 9 26.57 18.40 -15.75
N TYR A 10 25.26 18.19 -15.96
CA TYR A 10 24.29 19.26 -16.26
C TYR A 10 23.48 19.58 -15.01
N SER A 11 23.58 20.82 -14.50
CA SER A 11 22.66 21.35 -13.51
C SER A 11 21.62 22.21 -14.23
N TYR A 12 20.36 21.79 -14.20
CA TYR A 12 19.27 22.45 -14.92
C TYR A 12 17.94 22.26 -14.19
N ALA A 13 17.00 23.20 -14.38
CA ALA A 13 15.64 23.02 -13.88
C ALA A 13 14.84 22.11 -14.83
N HIS A 14 13.92 21.31 -14.31
CA HIS A 14 13.14 20.35 -15.09
C HIS A 14 12.40 21.00 -16.29
N GLU A 15 12.00 22.27 -16.16
CA GLU A 15 11.37 23.08 -17.21
C GLU A 15 12.28 23.37 -18.42
N ASP A 16 13.60 23.12 -18.31
CA ASP A 16 14.58 23.29 -19.37
C ASP A 16 15.07 21.95 -19.97
N GLU A 17 14.46 20.81 -19.61
CA GLU A 17 14.83 19.47 -20.09
C GLU A 17 14.89 19.38 -21.62
N ASP A 18 13.96 20.00 -22.34
CA ASP A 18 13.95 19.98 -23.81
C ASP A 18 15.15 20.71 -24.43
N LEU A 19 15.61 21.80 -23.79
CA LEU A 19 16.80 22.54 -24.23
C LEU A 19 18.09 21.84 -23.80
N GLN A 20 18.08 21.16 -22.66
CA GLN A 20 19.18 20.31 -22.22
C GLN A 20 19.39 19.13 -23.18
N LYS A 21 18.32 18.44 -23.60
CA LYS A 21 18.38 17.35 -24.58
C LYS A 21 18.97 17.81 -25.91
N GLN A 22 18.55 18.97 -26.39
CA GLN A 22 19.11 19.56 -27.62
C GLN A 22 20.60 19.87 -27.47
N LEU A 23 21.03 20.50 -26.37
CA LEU A 23 22.45 20.73 -26.12
C LEU A 23 23.23 19.40 -26.08
N ASP A 24 22.62 18.37 -25.50
CA ASP A 24 23.24 17.06 -25.40
C ASP A 24 23.45 16.35 -26.73
N GLU A 25 22.44 16.41 -27.61
CA GLU A 25 22.53 15.94 -28.99
C GLU A 25 23.68 16.63 -29.74
N HIS A 26 23.87 17.93 -29.52
CA HIS A 26 24.98 18.70 -30.10
C HIS A 26 26.36 18.28 -29.53
N LEU A 27 26.41 17.77 -28.30
CA LEU A 27 27.62 17.23 -27.67
C LEU A 27 27.93 15.77 -28.06
N SER A 28 27.01 15.08 -28.77
CA SER A 28 27.13 13.67 -29.15
C SER A 28 28.43 13.33 -29.91
N SER A 29 28.89 14.22 -30.78
CA SER A 29 30.13 14.05 -31.53
C SER A 29 31.38 13.95 -30.63
N LEU A 30 31.42 14.71 -29.53
CA LEU A 30 32.52 14.67 -28.55
C LEU A 30 32.47 13.40 -27.69
N LYS A 31 31.25 12.90 -27.40
CA LYS A 31 31.05 11.62 -26.70
C LYS A 31 31.49 10.43 -27.54
N GLN A 32 31.15 10.43 -28.83
CA GLN A 32 31.58 9.37 -29.77
C GLN A 32 33.10 9.33 -29.92
N GLN A 33 33.76 10.50 -29.88
CA GLN A 33 35.22 10.61 -29.87
C GLN A 33 35.86 10.26 -28.51
N LYS A 34 35.06 9.90 -27.49
CA LYS A 34 35.48 9.62 -26.11
C LYS A 34 36.27 10.77 -25.46
N LEU A 35 36.02 12.01 -25.89
CA LEU A 35 36.59 13.20 -25.25
C LEU A 35 35.82 13.57 -23.98
N ILE A 36 34.52 13.29 -23.97
CA ILE A 36 33.64 13.50 -22.82
C ILE A 36 32.77 12.28 -22.55
N SER A 37 32.31 12.13 -21.31
CA SER A 37 31.22 11.25 -20.92
C SER A 37 30.09 12.10 -20.34
N GLY A 38 28.85 11.90 -20.79
CA GLY A 38 27.68 12.62 -20.30
C GLY A 38 26.80 11.71 -19.45
N TRP A 39 26.16 12.30 -18.43
CA TRP A 39 25.22 11.65 -17.51
C TRP A 39 23.82 12.33 -17.59
N TYR A 40 22.72 11.57 -17.43
CA TYR A 40 21.33 12.08 -17.39
C TYR A 40 20.59 11.60 -16.15
N ASP A 41 19.69 12.45 -15.64
CA ASP A 41 18.81 12.21 -14.48
C ASP A 41 17.81 11.03 -14.64
N ARG A 42 17.80 10.32 -15.78
CA ARG A 42 16.95 9.15 -16.02
C ARG A 42 17.64 7.78 -15.91
N ASP A 43 18.94 7.73 -15.59
CA ASP A 43 19.61 6.47 -15.22
C ASP A 43 19.36 6.04 -13.75
N ILE A 44 18.49 6.78 -13.05
CA ILE A 44 18.09 6.47 -11.67
C ILE A 44 17.09 5.32 -11.68
N SER A 45 17.54 4.17 -11.21
CA SER A 45 16.70 2.99 -11.00
C SER A 45 15.56 3.31 -10.03
N ALA A 46 14.33 2.86 -10.35
CA ALA A 46 13.18 3.04 -9.48
C ALA A 46 13.45 2.43 -8.08
N GLY A 47 13.59 3.30 -7.07
CA GLY A 47 13.90 2.92 -5.68
C GLY A 47 15.16 3.58 -5.10
N ALA A 48 15.98 4.28 -5.89
CA ALA A 48 17.10 5.06 -5.37
C ALA A 48 16.66 6.47 -4.90
N LEU A 49 17.30 6.99 -3.85
CA LEU A 49 17.10 8.37 -3.38
C LEU A 49 17.67 9.32 -4.44
N TRP A 50 16.77 10.01 -5.16
CA TRP A 50 17.07 10.95 -6.27
C TRP A 50 18.24 11.90 -5.98
N SER A 51 18.38 12.36 -4.73
CA SER A 51 19.44 13.28 -4.30
C SER A 51 20.85 12.66 -4.22
N GLU A 52 20.98 11.37 -3.94
CA GLU A 52 22.29 10.72 -3.74
C GLU A 52 23.03 10.42 -5.05
N GLU A 53 22.29 10.12 -6.13
CA GLU A 53 22.86 9.87 -7.45
C GLU A 53 23.33 11.17 -8.11
N ILE A 54 22.54 12.23 -7.97
CA ILE A 54 22.89 13.60 -8.40
C ILE A 54 24.19 14.06 -7.71
N GLN A 55 24.33 13.85 -6.39
CA GLN A 55 25.56 14.20 -5.69
C GLN A 55 26.76 13.39 -6.17
N ARG A 56 26.60 12.11 -6.50
CA ARG A 56 27.69 11.27 -7.02
C ARG A 56 28.29 11.85 -8.30
N HIS A 57 27.45 12.17 -9.28
CA HIS A 57 27.89 12.72 -10.56
C HIS A 57 28.34 14.18 -10.46
N LEU A 58 27.73 14.96 -9.57
CA LEU A 58 28.21 16.29 -9.23
C LEU A 58 29.61 16.26 -8.61
N HIS A 59 30.01 15.21 -7.88
CA HIS A 59 31.34 15.08 -7.27
C HIS A 59 32.40 14.50 -8.21
N SER A 60 32.03 13.69 -9.21
CA SER A 60 32.98 13.08 -10.15
C SER A 60 33.22 13.92 -11.42
N ALA A 61 32.26 14.76 -11.82
CA ALA A 61 32.38 15.58 -13.02
C ALA A 61 33.53 16.59 -12.93
N ARG A 62 34.28 16.75 -14.03
CA ARG A 62 35.34 17.78 -14.16
C ARG A 62 34.88 19.02 -14.92
N ILE A 63 33.76 18.94 -15.64
CA ILE A 63 33.07 20.10 -16.21
C ILE A 63 31.62 20.08 -15.71
N ILE A 64 31.17 21.20 -15.17
CA ILE A 64 29.81 21.37 -14.64
C ILE A 64 29.13 22.48 -15.42
N LEU A 65 28.03 22.17 -16.11
CA LEU A 65 27.26 23.13 -16.90
C LEU A 65 26.05 23.59 -16.11
N PHE A 66 25.97 24.89 -15.81
CA PHE A 66 24.74 25.49 -15.27
C PHE A 66 23.87 25.94 -16.43
N LEU A 67 22.74 25.28 -16.66
CA LEU A 67 21.83 25.66 -17.73
C LEU A 67 20.87 26.74 -17.22
N VAL A 68 21.31 27.99 -17.36
CA VAL A 68 20.73 29.14 -16.66
C VAL A 68 19.46 29.62 -17.34
N SER A 69 18.39 29.67 -16.56
CA SER A 69 17.08 30.22 -16.88
C SER A 69 16.45 30.84 -15.63
N SER A 70 15.29 31.50 -15.77
CA SER A 70 14.52 31.95 -14.60
C SER A 70 14.07 30.78 -13.71
N SER A 71 13.81 29.60 -14.29
CA SER A 71 13.43 28.40 -13.54
C SER A 71 14.62 27.79 -12.80
N PHE A 72 15.80 27.79 -13.42
CA PHE A 72 17.06 27.39 -12.78
C PHE A 72 17.37 28.25 -11.55
N LEU A 73 17.25 29.57 -11.67
CA LEU A 73 17.49 30.50 -10.55
C LEU A 73 16.41 30.43 -9.46
N ALA A 74 15.20 29.95 -9.78
CA ALA A 74 14.10 29.78 -8.83
C ALA A 74 14.10 28.40 -8.14
N SER A 75 14.88 27.44 -8.64
CA SER A 75 14.98 26.09 -8.07
C SER A 75 15.87 26.09 -6.84
N LYS A 76 15.26 25.99 -5.64
CA LYS A 76 15.99 25.92 -4.36
C LYS A 76 17.01 24.78 -4.32
N TYR A 77 16.69 23.61 -4.88
CA TYR A 77 17.60 22.45 -4.85
C TYR A 77 18.86 22.66 -5.70
N CYS A 78 18.70 23.15 -6.94
CA CYS A 78 19.83 23.47 -7.81
C CYS A 78 20.69 24.60 -7.19
N TYR A 79 20.05 25.61 -6.59
CA TYR A 79 20.73 26.81 -6.12
C TYR A 79 21.39 26.68 -4.72
N GLU A 80 20.76 25.97 -3.78
CA GLU A 80 21.25 25.85 -2.39
C GLU A 80 22.23 24.68 -2.21
N VAL A 81 22.14 23.62 -3.02
CA VAL A 81 22.98 22.42 -2.89
C VAL A 81 23.97 22.28 -4.05
N GLU A 82 23.48 22.24 -5.30
CA GLU A 82 24.36 21.95 -6.46
C GLU A 82 25.28 23.12 -6.81
N VAL A 83 24.76 24.35 -6.79
CA VAL A 83 25.55 25.55 -7.12
C VAL A 83 26.66 25.80 -6.10
N GLN A 84 26.38 25.65 -4.80
CA GLN A 84 27.40 25.87 -3.75
C GLN A 84 28.54 24.85 -3.85
N GLU A 85 28.22 23.57 -4.01
CA GLU A 85 29.22 22.52 -4.11
C GLU A 85 30.03 22.63 -5.42
N ALA A 86 29.36 22.90 -6.54
CA ALA A 86 30.03 23.11 -7.83
C ALA A 86 30.99 24.30 -7.80
N LEU A 87 30.61 25.41 -7.15
CA LEU A 87 31.48 26.59 -6.99
C LEU A 87 32.69 26.30 -6.11
N LYS A 88 32.49 25.55 -5.01
CA LYS A 88 33.57 25.13 -4.13
C LYS A 88 34.60 24.27 -4.86
N ARG A 89 34.13 23.34 -5.69
CA ARG A 89 34.99 22.51 -6.56
C ARG A 89 35.66 23.33 -7.67
N HIS A 90 35.01 24.38 -8.15
CA HIS A 90 35.61 25.30 -9.11
C HIS A 90 36.76 26.11 -8.52
N GLU A 91 36.56 26.68 -7.32
CA GLU A 91 37.58 27.41 -6.59
C GLU A 91 38.77 26.52 -6.18
N ALA A 92 38.50 25.25 -5.84
CA ALA A 92 39.53 24.26 -5.56
C ALA A 92 40.29 23.76 -6.81
N GLY A 93 39.87 24.16 -8.02
CA GLY A 93 40.48 23.71 -9.28
C GLY A 93 40.16 22.25 -9.65
N GLU A 94 39.19 21.63 -8.97
CA GLU A 94 38.79 20.23 -9.17
C GLU A 94 37.81 20.07 -10.34
N ALA A 95 37.01 21.10 -10.62
CA ALA A 95 36.07 21.15 -11.75
C ALA A 95 36.00 22.54 -12.40
N VAL A 96 35.54 22.62 -13.65
CA VAL A 96 35.28 23.89 -14.33
C VAL A 96 33.77 24.11 -14.44
N VAL A 97 33.26 25.17 -13.81
CA VAL A 97 31.85 25.56 -13.90
C VAL A 97 31.65 26.52 -15.08
N ILE A 98 30.69 26.21 -15.95
CA ILE A 98 30.37 27.01 -17.14
C ILE A 98 28.87 27.36 -17.13
N PRO A 99 28.50 28.63 -16.95
CA PRO A 99 27.12 29.05 -17.14
C PRO A 99 26.74 29.02 -18.64
N VAL A 100 25.69 28.29 -18.99
CA VAL A 100 25.08 28.26 -20.32
C VAL A 100 23.72 28.94 -20.26
N ILE A 101 23.60 30.14 -20.81
CA ILE A 101 22.38 30.94 -20.73
C ILE A 101 21.36 30.40 -21.73
N LEU A 102 20.37 29.65 -21.24
CA LEU A 102 19.31 29.10 -22.07
C LEU A 102 18.23 30.14 -22.37
N ARG A 103 17.79 30.87 -21.34
CA ARG A 103 16.68 31.85 -21.42
C ARG A 103 17.08 33.18 -20.81
N SER A 104 16.44 34.27 -21.26
CA SER A 104 16.65 35.60 -20.69
C SER A 104 16.26 35.62 -19.21
N CYS A 105 17.24 35.90 -18.35
CA CYS A 105 17.04 36.05 -16.90
C CYS A 105 18.16 36.92 -16.32
N TYR A 106 17.96 37.47 -15.12
CA TYR A 106 18.93 38.35 -14.46
C TYR A 106 19.93 37.53 -13.64
N TRP A 107 20.80 36.79 -14.32
CA TRP A 107 21.75 35.85 -13.71
C TRP A 107 23.06 36.50 -13.25
N GLN A 108 23.32 37.75 -13.65
CA GLN A 108 24.57 38.47 -13.33
C GLN A 108 24.75 38.73 -11.82
N VAL A 109 23.67 38.64 -11.03
CA VAL A 109 23.70 38.78 -9.57
C VAL A 109 23.87 37.45 -8.84
N ALA A 110 23.85 36.32 -9.55
CA ALA A 110 24.13 35.01 -8.95
C ALA A 110 25.64 34.86 -8.64
N PRO A 111 26.05 34.00 -7.70
CA PRO A 111 27.46 33.79 -7.34
C PRO A 111 28.38 33.40 -8.52
N PHE A 112 27.83 32.73 -9.54
CA PHE A 112 28.53 32.39 -10.79
C PHE A 112 28.41 33.48 -11.89
N GLY A 113 27.76 34.61 -11.60
CA GLY A 113 27.51 35.72 -12.52
C GLY A 113 28.78 36.37 -13.07
N GLN A 114 29.90 36.18 -12.37
CA GLN A 114 31.24 36.64 -12.77
C GLN A 114 31.96 35.71 -13.75
N PHE A 115 31.46 34.48 -13.97
CA PHE A 115 32.09 33.53 -14.88
C PHE A 115 31.74 33.83 -16.34
N GLN A 116 32.65 33.44 -17.25
CA GLN A 116 32.42 33.59 -18.67
C GLN A 116 31.32 32.64 -19.14
N ALA A 117 30.14 33.18 -19.43
CA ALA A 117 29.00 32.40 -19.87
C ALA A 117 29.03 32.09 -21.39
N LEU A 118 28.40 30.98 -21.76
CA LEU A 118 28.10 30.57 -23.12
C LEU A 118 26.59 30.73 -23.39
N PRO A 119 26.13 30.92 -24.64
CA PRO A 119 26.89 31.20 -25.85
C PRO A 119 27.64 32.55 -25.78
N LYS A 120 28.52 32.83 -26.76
CA LYS A 120 29.33 34.07 -26.81
C LYS A 120 28.47 35.32 -26.60
N ASN A 121 28.99 36.27 -25.80
CA ASN A 121 28.28 37.47 -25.32
C ASN A 121 27.10 37.19 -24.38
N ALA A 122 26.99 35.97 -23.82
CA ALA A 122 25.91 35.53 -22.95
C ALA A 122 24.50 35.73 -23.54
N LYS A 123 24.38 35.73 -24.86
CA LYS A 123 23.09 35.85 -25.55
C LYS A 123 22.29 34.57 -25.33
N PRO A 124 21.10 34.61 -24.69
CA PRO A 124 20.34 33.40 -24.37
C PRO A 124 20.02 32.57 -25.61
N VAL A 125 20.14 31.25 -25.51
CA VAL A 125 19.87 30.31 -26.62
C VAL A 125 18.49 30.55 -27.26
N THR A 126 17.46 30.85 -26.46
CA THR A 126 16.10 31.12 -26.97
C THR A 126 15.98 32.39 -27.82
N LEU A 127 16.94 33.31 -27.75
CA LEU A 127 16.96 34.57 -28.51
C LEU A 127 17.84 34.52 -29.78
N TRP A 128 18.47 33.37 -30.05
CA TRP A 128 19.13 33.17 -31.34
C TRP A 128 18.09 32.86 -32.42
N SER A 129 18.27 33.47 -33.60
CA SER A 129 17.40 33.21 -34.76
C SER A 129 17.49 31.76 -35.24
N ASN A 130 18.62 31.10 -34.98
CA ASN A 130 18.82 29.67 -35.18
C ASN A 130 19.41 29.07 -33.89
N ARG A 131 18.68 28.16 -33.25
CA ARG A 131 19.06 27.53 -31.97
C ARG A 131 20.21 26.54 -32.13
N ASP A 132 20.29 25.82 -33.25
CA ASP A 132 21.41 24.91 -33.55
C ASP A 132 22.74 25.67 -33.67
N ALA A 133 22.69 26.88 -34.23
CA ALA A 133 23.86 27.76 -34.26
C ALA A 133 24.29 28.21 -32.86
N ALA A 134 23.34 28.42 -31.95
CA ALA A 134 23.62 28.78 -30.55
C ALA A 134 24.25 27.61 -29.80
N PHE A 135 23.68 26.40 -29.90
CA PHE A 135 24.25 25.21 -29.28
C PHE A 135 25.61 24.84 -29.87
N THR A 136 25.81 25.01 -31.19
CA THR A 136 27.13 24.84 -31.83
C THR A 136 28.17 25.80 -31.23
N ASP A 137 27.79 27.03 -30.90
CA ASP A 137 28.68 27.99 -30.25
C ASP A 137 29.02 27.58 -28.80
N VAL A 138 28.03 27.05 -28.05
CA VAL A 138 28.25 26.45 -26.73
C VAL A 138 29.24 25.28 -26.81
N VAL A 139 29.05 24.35 -27.75
CA VAL A 139 29.95 23.20 -27.95
C VAL A 139 31.37 23.66 -28.27
N LYS A 140 31.55 24.67 -29.13
CA LYS A 140 32.88 25.25 -29.41
C LYS A 140 33.54 25.84 -28.16
N GLY A 141 32.76 26.45 -27.28
CA GLY A 141 33.23 26.94 -25.98
C GLY A 141 33.72 25.80 -25.08
N ILE A 142 32.92 24.75 -24.96
CA ILE A 142 33.25 23.56 -24.15
C ILE A 142 34.51 22.86 -24.69
N VAL A 143 34.68 22.75 -26.01
CA VAL A 143 35.90 22.17 -26.62
C VAL A 143 37.16 22.94 -26.23
N LYS A 144 37.10 24.27 -26.10
CA LYS A 144 38.26 25.05 -25.63
C LYS A 144 38.63 24.70 -24.20
N VAL A 145 37.64 24.60 -23.32
CA VAL A 145 37.86 24.21 -21.92
C VAL A 145 38.43 22.79 -21.82
N ILE A 146 37.94 21.84 -22.63
CA ILE A 146 38.51 20.48 -22.71
C ILE A 146 39.99 20.52 -23.09
N ASN A 147 40.35 21.30 -24.12
CA ASN A 147 41.74 21.44 -24.56
C ASN A 147 42.64 22.12 -23.52
N GLU A 148 42.12 23.08 -22.76
CA GLU A 148 42.82 23.74 -21.65
C GLU A 148 43.08 22.76 -20.49
N ILE A 149 42.06 21.97 -20.12
CA ILE A 149 42.19 20.91 -19.11
C ILE A 149 43.24 19.85 -19.53
N ASP A 150 43.31 19.50 -20.82
CA ASP A 150 44.29 18.54 -21.33
C ASP A 150 45.70 19.13 -21.52
N SER A 151 45.83 20.45 -21.71
CA SER A 151 47.15 21.11 -21.80
C SER A 151 47.76 21.41 -20.44
N GLN A 152 46.95 21.62 -19.40
CA GLN A 152 47.41 21.65 -18.00
C GLN A 152 47.97 20.29 -17.53
N LYS A 153 47.47 19.15 -18.06
CA LYS A 153 48.06 17.81 -17.85
C LYS A 153 49.47 17.66 -18.47
N LYS A 154 49.86 18.50 -19.44
CA LYS A 154 51.17 18.44 -20.14
C LYS A 154 52.23 19.38 -19.57
N THR A 155 51.91 20.24 -18.60
CA THR A 155 52.82 21.23 -18.01
C THR A 155 53.03 21.01 -16.51
N LEU A 156 53.70 19.92 -16.16
CA LEU A 156 54.38 19.76 -14.87
C LEU A 156 55.88 19.50 -15.15
N PRO A 157 56.79 20.41 -14.79
CA PRO A 157 58.22 20.24 -15.04
C PRO A 157 58.87 19.28 -14.03
N THR A 158 59.59 18.30 -14.57
CA THR A 158 60.56 17.44 -13.89
C THR A 158 61.77 18.26 -13.40
N GLN A 159 62.05 18.28 -12.10
CA GLN A 159 63.36 18.63 -11.51
C GLN A 159 63.58 17.86 -10.20
N GLN A 160 64.75 17.36 -9.83
CA GLN A 160 65.93 16.88 -10.54
C GLN A 160 66.81 16.16 -9.50
N ASN A 161 67.34 15.01 -9.90
CA ASN A 161 68.55 14.29 -9.46
C ASN A 161 69.35 14.74 -8.21
N GLY A 162 69.70 13.73 -7.40
CA GLY A 162 70.79 13.78 -6.43
C GLY A 162 71.36 12.43 -5.99
N LYS A 163 72.12 11.79 -6.89
CA LYS A 163 73.31 10.92 -6.66
C LYS A 163 73.15 9.39 -6.42
N ARG A 164 73.82 8.70 -7.35
CA ARG A 164 74.82 7.60 -7.18
C ARG A 164 74.30 6.22 -6.75
N LYS A 165 74.82 5.09 -7.25
CA LYS A 165 75.78 4.75 -8.31
C LYS A 165 75.62 3.23 -8.53
N ARG A 166 75.49 2.84 -9.80
CA ARG A 166 75.79 1.54 -10.46
C ARG A 166 76.35 0.38 -9.61
N ARG A 167 75.84 -0.83 -9.92
CA ARG A 167 76.63 -1.87 -10.60
C ARG A 167 75.75 -2.79 -11.47
N MET A 168 76.32 -3.14 -12.63
CA MET A 168 75.83 -3.97 -13.74
C MET A 168 76.29 -5.43 -13.58
N GLY A 169 75.56 -6.33 -14.24
CA GLY A 169 75.94 -7.67 -14.70
C GLY A 169 74.65 -8.48 -14.93
N GLU A 170 74.15 -8.68 -16.17
CA GLU A 170 74.49 -9.81 -17.08
C GLU A 170 74.21 -11.18 -16.41
N VAL A 171 73.45 -12.15 -16.93
CA VAL A 171 72.92 -12.50 -18.27
C VAL A 171 71.82 -13.59 -18.07
N LEU A 172 70.82 -13.55 -18.96
CA LEU A 172 69.90 -14.57 -19.53
C LEU A 172 69.71 -15.96 -18.86
N GLU A 173 68.45 -16.37 -18.67
CA GLU A 173 67.80 -17.52 -19.36
C GLU A 173 66.29 -17.61 -19.04
N GLU A 174 65.55 -18.26 -19.94
CA GLU A 174 64.09 -18.26 -20.15
C GLU A 174 63.28 -19.15 -19.17
N GLU A 175 62.03 -18.74 -18.86
CA GLU A 175 60.75 -19.48 -19.01
C GLU A 175 59.65 -19.11 -17.97
N TYR A 176 58.46 -18.82 -18.51
CA TYR A 176 57.09 -18.82 -17.98
C TYR A 176 56.77 -18.56 -16.50
N GLU A 177 56.03 -17.47 -16.21
CA GLU A 177 54.77 -17.52 -15.45
C GLU A 177 53.93 -16.23 -15.52
N SER A 178 52.61 -16.41 -15.48
CA SER A 178 51.57 -15.40 -15.59
C SER A 178 51.24 -14.74 -14.24
N THR A 179 51.05 -13.42 -14.22
CA THR A 179 50.25 -12.74 -13.18
C THR A 179 49.40 -11.64 -13.80
N ALA A 180 48.10 -11.90 -13.91
CA ALA A 180 47.08 -10.90 -14.17
C ALA A 180 46.71 -10.19 -12.85
N ALA A 181 46.75 -8.87 -12.85
CA ALA A 181 46.26 -8.02 -11.77
C ALA A 181 44.72 -8.08 -11.69
N MET A 182 44.20 -8.08 -10.46
CA MET A 182 42.77 -8.09 -10.15
C MET A 182 42.06 -6.77 -10.53
N PRO A 183 40.74 -6.79 -10.81
CA PRO A 183 39.93 -5.58 -10.99
C PRO A 183 39.40 -4.99 -9.66
N GLU A 184 39.28 -3.65 -9.62
CA GLU A 184 38.73 -2.84 -8.51
C GLU A 184 37.22 -3.06 -8.29
N ILE A 185 36.78 -3.01 -7.02
CA ILE A 185 35.40 -3.25 -6.55
C ILE A 185 34.61 -1.91 -6.44
N PRO A 186 33.30 -1.83 -6.78
CA PRO A 186 32.49 -0.60 -6.68
C PRO A 186 32.17 -0.18 -5.23
N HIS A 187 32.09 1.13 -4.97
CA HIS A 187 31.88 1.72 -3.63
C HIS A 187 30.50 1.42 -3.01
N THR A 188 30.47 0.83 -1.81
CA THR A 188 29.27 0.55 -1.00
C THR A 188 28.84 1.78 -0.15
N PRO A 189 27.54 2.07 0.08
CA PRO A 189 27.08 3.26 0.82
C PRO A 189 27.61 3.36 2.27
N THR A 190 27.87 4.59 2.76
CA THR A 190 28.40 4.87 4.12
C THR A 190 27.54 4.29 5.26
N ALA A 191 26.21 4.24 5.08
CA ALA A 191 25.28 3.66 6.06
C ALA A 191 25.40 2.13 6.20
N PHE A 192 25.69 1.43 5.10
CA PHE A 192 25.96 -0.01 5.10
C PHE A 192 27.24 -0.32 5.88
N ASN A 193 28.31 0.43 5.60
CA ASN A 193 29.61 0.26 6.27
C ASN A 193 29.50 0.48 7.79
N ASN A 194 28.77 1.51 8.24
CA ASN A 194 28.59 1.80 9.66
C ASN A 194 27.80 0.71 10.40
N THR A 195 26.81 0.09 9.74
CA THR A 195 25.98 -0.94 10.36
C THR A 195 26.68 -2.29 10.36
N LEU A 196 27.35 -2.65 9.27
CA LEU A 196 28.19 -3.85 9.20
C LEU A 196 29.32 -3.82 10.24
N LYS A 197 29.96 -2.65 10.45
CA LYS A 197 30.97 -2.48 11.51
C LYS A 197 30.43 -2.85 12.89
N LYS A 198 29.21 -2.42 13.24
CA LYS A 198 28.57 -2.77 14.52
C LYS A 198 28.25 -4.27 14.63
N ALA A 199 27.86 -4.91 13.53
CA ALA A 199 27.62 -6.36 13.49
C ALA A 199 28.93 -7.14 13.73
N ILE A 200 30.04 -6.71 13.12
CA ILE A 200 31.37 -7.28 13.32
C ILE A 200 31.87 -7.08 14.77
N GLU A 201 31.66 -5.88 15.34
CA GLU A 201 31.99 -5.63 16.76
C GLU A 201 31.22 -6.57 17.71
N ARG A 202 29.95 -6.86 17.39
CA ARG A 202 29.13 -7.82 18.14
C ARG A 202 29.61 -9.25 17.98
N TYR A 203 29.95 -9.66 16.76
CA TYR A 203 30.52 -10.97 16.47
C TYR A 203 31.74 -11.25 17.37
N TYR A 204 32.71 -10.33 17.44
CA TYR A 204 33.87 -10.51 18.31
C TYR A 204 33.54 -10.48 19.81
N LYS A 205 32.49 -9.76 20.21
CA LYS A 205 32.01 -9.79 21.58
C LYS A 205 31.41 -11.16 21.93
N GLU A 206 30.58 -11.72 21.06
CA GLU A 206 30.00 -13.06 21.20
C GLU A 206 31.11 -14.13 21.27
N LEU A 207 32.11 -14.07 20.39
CA LEU A 207 33.26 -14.99 20.42
C LEU A 207 34.00 -14.99 21.78
N LYS A 208 34.19 -13.82 22.39
CA LYS A 208 34.82 -13.69 23.73
C LYS A 208 33.95 -14.24 24.85
N GLU A 209 32.64 -14.09 24.76
CA GLU A 209 31.69 -14.57 25.76
C GLU A 209 31.58 -16.11 25.79
N TYR A 210 31.84 -16.76 24.66
CA TYR A 210 31.87 -18.22 24.51
C TYR A 210 33.21 -18.87 24.89
N GLU A 211 34.24 -18.07 25.17
CA GLU A 211 35.56 -18.57 25.56
C GLU A 211 35.48 -19.26 26.95
N GLY A 212 35.64 -20.60 26.98
CA GLY A 212 35.70 -21.39 28.21
C GLY A 212 34.38 -21.98 28.73
N LYS A 213 33.28 -21.95 27.96
CA LYS A 213 31.99 -22.62 28.27
C LYS A 213 31.67 -23.69 27.20
N ALA A 214 31.06 -24.81 27.59
CA ALA A 214 30.96 -26.07 26.81
C ALA A 214 30.34 -25.97 25.39
N ASP A 215 30.63 -27.00 24.57
CA ASP A 215 30.40 -27.17 23.11
C ASP A 215 30.87 -25.99 22.22
N TYR A 216 32.20 -25.86 22.20
CA TYR A 216 32.94 -24.81 21.48
C TYR A 216 32.53 -24.69 20.00
N GLU A 217 32.13 -25.77 19.33
CA GLU A 217 31.81 -25.73 17.90
C GLU A 217 30.43 -25.14 17.59
N LEU A 218 29.40 -25.52 18.36
CA LEU A 218 28.02 -25.05 18.13
C LEU A 218 27.87 -23.54 18.47
N ALA A 219 28.53 -23.10 19.54
CA ALA A 219 28.50 -21.70 19.98
C ALA A 219 29.22 -20.76 19.00
N LEU A 220 30.37 -21.18 18.47
CA LEU A 220 31.13 -20.40 17.49
C LEU A 220 30.39 -20.28 16.14
N ARG A 221 29.79 -21.39 15.69
CA ARG A 221 28.91 -21.41 14.51
C ARG A 221 27.75 -20.41 14.66
N SER A 222 27.13 -20.35 15.83
CA SER A 222 26.02 -19.43 16.10
C SER A 222 26.43 -17.95 16.01
N ALA A 223 27.63 -17.61 16.46
CA ALA A 223 28.14 -16.23 16.38
C ALA A 223 28.33 -15.76 14.92
N PHE A 224 28.91 -16.63 14.06
CA PHE A 224 29.07 -16.30 12.65
C PHE A 224 27.74 -16.28 11.91
N GLN A 225 26.81 -17.17 12.25
CA GLN A 225 25.43 -17.15 11.73
C GLN A 225 24.74 -15.80 11.98
N ASN A 226 24.87 -15.25 13.20
CA ASN A 226 24.27 -13.97 13.57
C ASN A 226 24.84 -12.82 12.73
N LEU A 227 26.17 -12.79 12.56
CA LEU A 227 26.86 -11.82 11.72
C LEU A 227 26.34 -11.89 10.28
N LEU A 228 26.31 -13.09 9.71
CA LEU A 228 25.85 -13.29 8.34
C LEU A 228 24.38 -12.91 8.16
N ALA A 229 23.50 -13.29 9.10
CA ALA A 229 22.09 -12.93 9.08
C ALA A 229 21.84 -11.42 9.20
N GLU A 230 22.66 -10.69 9.97
CA GLU A 230 22.59 -9.23 10.05
C GLU A 230 23.07 -8.58 8.75
N ALA A 231 24.17 -9.08 8.16
CA ALA A 231 24.67 -8.60 6.87
C ALA A 231 23.68 -8.85 5.72
N CYS A 232 23.08 -10.03 5.64
CA CYS A 232 22.04 -10.35 4.66
C CYS A 232 20.84 -9.38 4.78
N ARG A 233 20.40 -9.06 6.00
CA ARG A 233 19.30 -8.11 6.23
C ARG A 233 19.60 -6.71 5.67
N LEU A 234 20.86 -6.27 5.67
CA LEU A 234 21.25 -4.97 5.12
C LEU A 234 21.04 -4.89 3.59
N VAL A 235 21.12 -6.02 2.89
CA VAL A 235 20.85 -6.13 1.44
C VAL A 235 19.46 -6.73 1.15
N LYS A 236 18.57 -6.78 2.14
CA LYS A 236 17.22 -7.38 2.06
C LYS A 236 17.22 -8.86 1.65
N TRP A 237 18.24 -9.59 2.09
CA TRP A 237 18.33 -11.05 1.99
C TRP A 237 18.02 -11.70 3.34
N THR A 238 17.61 -12.96 3.29
CA THR A 238 17.29 -13.81 4.43
C THR A 238 18.23 -15.00 4.46
N LEU A 239 18.86 -15.25 5.61
CA LEU A 239 19.62 -16.47 5.87
C LEU A 239 18.68 -17.51 6.48
N ILE A 240 18.56 -18.67 5.83
CA ILE A 240 17.77 -19.82 6.27
C ILE A 240 18.75 -20.89 6.79
N PRO A 241 18.80 -21.14 8.11
CA PRO A 241 19.68 -22.15 8.68
C PRO A 241 19.25 -23.58 8.30
N GLU A 242 20.22 -24.45 8.03
CA GLU A 242 20.05 -25.91 7.90
C GLU A 242 18.98 -26.41 6.90
N GLN A 243 18.74 -25.68 5.82
CA GLN A 243 17.81 -26.09 4.75
C GLN A 243 18.37 -27.28 3.95
N THR A 244 17.67 -28.42 3.97
CA THR A 244 18.01 -29.57 3.11
C THR A 244 17.67 -29.27 1.65
N LEU A 245 18.63 -29.49 0.76
CA LEU A 245 18.50 -29.39 -0.69
C LEU A 245 18.12 -30.74 -1.30
N GLU A 246 17.58 -30.70 -2.51
CA GLU A 246 17.34 -31.89 -3.35
C GLU A 246 18.68 -32.65 -3.55
N GLY A 247 18.65 -33.99 -3.45
CA GLY A 247 19.87 -34.81 -3.41
C GLY A 247 20.45 -35.05 -2.00
N GLY A 248 19.83 -34.54 -0.93
CA GLY A 248 20.18 -34.85 0.46
C GLY A 248 21.31 -33.99 1.06
N ILE A 249 21.76 -32.97 0.33
CA ILE A 249 22.79 -32.02 0.77
C ILE A 249 22.17 -31.03 1.75
N ARG A 250 22.80 -30.79 2.90
CA ARG A 250 22.29 -29.87 3.94
C ARG A 250 23.37 -28.84 4.33
N PRO A 251 23.38 -27.66 3.70
CA PRO A 251 24.20 -26.52 4.11
C PRO A 251 23.85 -26.04 5.52
N ASP A 252 24.82 -25.45 6.22
CA ASP A 252 24.56 -24.81 7.52
C ASP A 252 23.70 -23.55 7.38
N GLY A 253 23.77 -22.87 6.24
CA GLY A 253 22.83 -21.82 5.86
C GLY A 253 22.68 -21.64 4.36
N VAL A 254 21.46 -21.29 3.93
CA VAL A 254 21.13 -20.90 2.56
C VAL A 254 20.65 -19.46 2.57
N VAL A 255 21.23 -18.62 1.71
CA VAL A 255 20.87 -17.21 1.61
C VAL A 255 19.94 -17.00 0.43
N ARG A 256 18.82 -16.34 0.68
CA ARG A 256 17.81 -16.02 -0.34
C ARG A 256 17.49 -14.53 -0.33
N ASP A 257 17.15 -13.97 -1.48
CA ASP A 257 16.70 -12.57 -1.56
C ASP A 257 15.21 -12.41 -1.20
N ALA A 258 14.69 -11.19 -1.34
CA ALA A 258 13.28 -10.88 -1.09
C ALA A 258 12.28 -11.62 -2.02
N PHE A 259 12.77 -12.31 -3.04
CA PHE A 259 12.01 -13.08 -4.02
C PHE A 259 12.38 -14.56 -3.95
N GLU A 260 12.97 -14.99 -2.83
CA GLU A 260 13.42 -16.35 -2.54
C GLU A 260 14.46 -16.91 -3.53
N LEU A 261 15.05 -16.09 -4.40
CA LEU A 261 16.14 -16.53 -5.27
C LEU A 261 17.37 -16.81 -4.41
N ARG A 262 17.99 -17.97 -4.60
CA ARG A 262 19.21 -18.35 -3.86
C ARG A 262 20.37 -17.43 -4.27
N ARG A 263 20.97 -16.78 -3.28
CA ARG A 263 22.11 -15.85 -3.44
C ARG A 263 23.42 -16.40 -2.92
N GLY A 264 23.39 -17.42 -2.07
CA GLY A 264 24.59 -18.08 -1.60
C GLY A 264 24.35 -19.20 -0.59
N TYR A 265 25.42 -19.88 -0.23
CA TYR A 265 25.48 -20.97 0.73
C TYR A 265 26.54 -20.68 1.78
N TRP A 266 26.30 -21.10 3.01
CA TRP A 266 27.25 -21.04 4.11
C TRP A 266 27.42 -22.42 4.73
N GLU A 267 28.67 -22.81 4.95
CA GLU A 267 29.06 -24.04 5.64
C GLU A 267 30.12 -23.70 6.69
N ALA A 268 29.86 -24.12 7.92
CA ALA A 268 30.70 -23.91 9.09
C ALA A 268 31.39 -25.23 9.49
N LYS A 269 32.63 -25.12 9.97
CA LYS A 269 33.42 -26.22 10.53
C LYS A 269 34.03 -25.84 11.87
N GLY A 270 34.36 -26.83 12.68
CA GLY A 270 35.06 -26.58 13.94
C GLY A 270 36.43 -25.93 13.77
N PRO A 271 36.95 -25.17 14.75
CA PRO A 271 38.21 -24.41 14.63
C PRO A 271 39.50 -25.20 14.43
N LYS A 272 39.43 -26.53 14.58
CA LYS A 272 40.54 -27.47 14.37
C LYS A 272 40.46 -28.17 13.02
N SER A 273 39.41 -27.91 12.24
CA SER A 273 39.16 -28.58 10.96
C SER A 273 40.09 -28.03 9.88
N ASP A 274 40.62 -28.95 9.08
CA ASP A 274 41.36 -28.66 7.86
C ASP A 274 40.35 -28.32 6.75
N LEU A 275 40.17 -27.02 6.49
CA LEU A 275 39.12 -26.50 5.63
C LEU A 275 39.27 -27.02 4.18
N ASP A 276 40.50 -27.21 3.70
CA ASP A 276 40.77 -27.72 2.35
C ASP A 276 40.30 -29.16 2.18
N LYS A 277 40.53 -30.02 3.18
CA LYS A 277 40.04 -31.41 3.15
C LYS A 277 38.52 -31.49 3.21
N GLU A 278 37.90 -30.66 4.06
CA GLU A 278 36.44 -30.60 4.18
C GLU A 278 35.79 -30.09 2.88
N ILE A 279 36.36 -29.05 2.26
CA ILE A 279 35.92 -28.55 0.96
C ILE A 279 36.08 -29.65 -0.11
N ALA A 280 37.23 -30.32 -0.18
CA ALA A 280 37.46 -31.39 -1.16
C ALA A 280 36.43 -32.53 -1.04
N LYS A 281 36.05 -32.90 0.19
CA LYS A 281 35.00 -33.88 0.46
C LYS A 281 33.64 -33.38 -0.03
N LYS A 282 33.27 -32.14 0.28
CA LYS A 282 32.01 -31.52 -0.17
C LYS A 282 31.95 -31.45 -1.71
N ILE A 283 33.04 -31.13 -2.38
CA ILE A 283 33.11 -31.12 -3.85
C ILE A 283 32.87 -32.54 -4.41
N ALA A 284 33.42 -33.58 -3.79
CA ALA A 284 33.18 -34.97 -4.19
C ALA A 284 31.71 -35.39 -4.01
N ASP A 285 31.03 -34.83 -3.02
CA ASP A 285 29.59 -35.02 -2.74
C ASP A 285 28.68 -34.10 -3.59
N ASN A 286 29.22 -33.46 -4.64
CA ASN A 286 28.50 -32.57 -5.57
C ASN A 286 27.87 -31.33 -4.89
N TYR A 287 28.54 -30.79 -3.86
CA TYR A 287 28.10 -29.59 -3.13
C TYR A 287 28.06 -28.33 -4.01
N PRO A 288 27.06 -27.43 -3.85
CA PRO A 288 26.97 -26.21 -4.66
C PRO A 288 28.15 -25.26 -4.38
N LEU A 289 28.73 -24.69 -5.45
CA LEU A 289 29.88 -23.78 -5.39
C LEU A 289 29.62 -22.44 -6.09
N MET A 290 28.36 -22.00 -6.17
CA MET A 290 27.98 -20.77 -6.88
C MET A 290 28.45 -19.54 -6.11
N ASN A 291 27.88 -19.23 -4.95
CA ASN A 291 28.41 -18.24 -4.02
C ASN A 291 28.48 -18.89 -2.63
N THR A 292 29.55 -19.62 -2.36
CA THR A 292 29.62 -20.54 -1.21
C THR A 292 30.75 -20.16 -0.28
N LEU A 293 30.36 -19.88 0.96
CA LEU A 293 31.25 -19.47 2.03
C LEU A 293 31.54 -20.66 2.95
N PHE A 294 32.79 -21.08 3.00
CA PHE A 294 33.28 -22.08 3.95
C PHE A 294 34.09 -21.39 5.04
N GLU A 295 33.84 -21.68 6.32
CA GLU A 295 34.61 -21.09 7.41
C GLU A 295 34.81 -22.05 8.59
N ASN A 296 35.86 -21.81 9.38
CA ASN A 296 36.14 -22.55 10.62
C ASN A 296 36.40 -21.63 11.83
N THR A 297 35.86 -20.42 11.80
CA THR A 297 36.00 -19.37 12.83
C THR A 297 37.42 -18.80 12.97
N ARG A 298 38.40 -19.34 12.24
CA ARG A 298 39.76 -18.77 12.12
C ARG A 298 40.01 -18.25 10.72
N VAL A 299 39.66 -19.05 9.73
CA VAL A 299 39.82 -18.73 8.31
C VAL A 299 38.51 -18.98 7.57
N ALA A 300 38.31 -18.24 6.50
CA ALA A 300 37.22 -18.45 5.58
C ALA A 300 37.71 -18.45 4.13
N VAL A 301 37.04 -19.27 3.32
CA VAL A 301 37.28 -19.43 1.88
C VAL A 301 35.96 -19.21 1.15
N LEU A 302 36.02 -18.44 0.07
CA LEU A 302 34.85 -18.09 -0.73
C LEU A 302 34.98 -18.71 -2.14
N TYR A 303 33.92 -19.39 -2.57
CA TYR A 303 33.74 -19.87 -3.93
C TYR A 303 32.72 -19.01 -4.67
N GLN A 304 33.09 -18.54 -5.86
CA GLN A 304 32.25 -17.73 -6.74
C GLN A 304 32.29 -18.30 -8.17
N SER A 305 31.14 -18.53 -8.80
CA SER A 305 31.02 -19.17 -10.13
C SER A 305 31.81 -20.49 -10.25
N LYS A 306 31.68 -21.39 -9.26
CA LYS A 306 32.42 -22.66 -9.17
C LYS A 306 33.95 -22.53 -9.04
N LYS A 307 34.49 -21.32 -8.86
CA LYS A 307 35.92 -21.08 -8.70
C LYS A 307 36.23 -20.64 -7.27
N ARG A 308 37.27 -21.21 -6.68
CA ARG A 308 37.83 -20.74 -5.40
C ARG A 308 38.48 -19.38 -5.64
N LEU A 309 38.15 -18.38 -4.83
CA LEU A 309 38.91 -17.13 -4.84
C LEU A 309 40.31 -17.36 -4.25
N PRO A 310 41.36 -16.71 -4.77
CA PRO A 310 42.74 -16.98 -4.36
C PRO A 310 43.10 -16.42 -2.97
N TYR A 311 42.16 -15.75 -2.29
CA TYR A 311 42.34 -15.12 -0.99
C TYR A 311 41.68 -15.95 0.11
N GLU A 312 42.42 -16.25 1.17
CA GLU A 312 41.87 -16.74 2.42
C GLU A 312 41.67 -15.56 3.36
N TYR A 313 40.52 -15.51 4.00
CA TYR A 313 40.14 -14.43 4.91
C TYR A 313 40.45 -14.83 6.34
N ASP A 314 41.22 -14.01 7.05
CA ASP A 314 41.55 -14.22 8.45
C ASP A 314 40.44 -13.66 9.34
N LEU A 315 39.59 -14.54 9.88
CA LEU A 315 38.44 -14.14 10.70
C LEU A 315 38.84 -13.54 12.04
N THR A 316 40.12 -13.58 12.43
CA THR A 316 40.63 -12.85 13.60
C THR A 316 40.81 -11.36 13.34
N LYS A 317 40.78 -10.92 12.07
CA LYS A 317 40.95 -9.52 11.66
C LYS A 317 39.62 -8.90 11.21
N PRO A 318 39.17 -7.80 11.85
CA PRO A 318 37.90 -7.16 11.49
C PRO A 318 37.79 -6.69 10.04
N ASN A 319 38.91 -6.30 9.41
CA ASN A 319 38.92 -5.84 8.01
C ASN A 319 38.65 -7.01 7.05
N ASP A 320 39.33 -8.13 7.23
CA ASP A 320 39.13 -9.35 6.43
C ASP A 320 37.69 -9.87 6.57
N VAL A 321 37.12 -9.84 7.77
CA VAL A 321 35.69 -10.17 7.99
C VAL A 321 34.78 -9.20 7.24
N SER A 322 35.06 -7.90 7.29
CA SER A 322 34.28 -6.91 6.55
C SER A 322 34.35 -7.14 5.04
N ASP A 323 35.53 -7.44 4.51
CA ASP A 323 35.75 -7.62 3.08
C ASP A 323 35.11 -8.91 2.58
N LEU A 324 35.25 -10.00 3.35
CA LEU A 324 34.57 -11.28 3.11
C LEU A 324 33.06 -11.11 3.03
N ILE A 325 32.46 -10.48 4.06
CA ILE A 325 31.01 -10.33 4.14
C ILE A 325 30.51 -9.43 3.02
N LYS A 326 31.21 -8.32 2.73
CA LYS A 326 30.90 -7.47 1.57
C LYS A 326 30.91 -8.29 0.29
N GLN A 327 32.02 -8.97 0.00
CA GLN A 327 32.17 -9.74 -1.23
C GLN A 327 31.11 -10.85 -1.36
N PHE A 328 30.72 -11.48 -0.25
CA PHE A 328 29.66 -12.47 -0.24
C PHE A 328 28.26 -11.88 -0.50
N VAL A 329 27.90 -10.76 0.16
CA VAL A 329 26.55 -10.17 0.05
C VAL A 329 26.36 -9.22 -1.13
N THR A 330 27.44 -8.78 -1.79
CA THR A 330 27.36 -7.94 -2.99
C THR A 330 27.55 -8.73 -4.28
N TYR A 331 27.96 -10.00 -4.19
CA TYR A 331 28.13 -10.84 -5.36
C TYR A 331 26.80 -11.41 -5.85
N THR A 332 26.62 -11.36 -7.17
CA THR A 332 25.49 -11.98 -7.85
C THR A 332 26.05 -12.86 -8.95
N GLU A 333 25.59 -14.12 -9.03
CA GLU A 333 25.97 -15.02 -10.12
C GLU A 333 25.69 -14.37 -11.49
N PRO A 334 26.56 -14.56 -12.50
CA PRO A 334 26.38 -13.95 -13.82
C PRO A 334 24.99 -14.20 -14.42
N ASP A 335 24.44 -15.41 -14.25
CA ASP A 335 23.10 -15.75 -14.75
C ASP A 335 21.99 -14.96 -14.04
N ILE A 336 22.11 -14.76 -12.73
CA ILE A 336 21.16 -13.97 -11.94
C ILE A 336 21.33 -12.47 -12.26
N ALA A 337 22.56 -11.97 -12.41
CA ALA A 337 22.82 -10.57 -12.75
C ALA A 337 22.31 -10.24 -14.17
N ASN A 338 22.55 -11.14 -15.12
CA ASN A 338 22.01 -11.05 -16.47
C ASN A 338 20.49 -11.11 -16.47
N PHE A 339 19.89 -11.97 -15.65
CA PHE A 339 18.45 -12.01 -15.44
C PHE A 339 17.93 -10.68 -14.89
N GLU A 340 18.51 -10.14 -13.82
CA GLU A 340 18.06 -8.87 -13.22
C GLU A 340 18.17 -7.69 -14.20
N THR A 341 19.26 -7.62 -14.94
CA THR A 341 19.46 -6.62 -16.00
C THR A 341 18.41 -6.79 -17.11
N ALA A 342 18.18 -8.03 -17.54
CA ALA A 342 17.18 -8.38 -18.54
C ALA A 342 15.76 -7.99 -18.07
N VAL A 343 15.38 -8.29 -16.82
CA VAL A 343 14.07 -7.89 -16.26
C VAL A 343 13.92 -6.37 -16.26
N GLY A 344 14.96 -5.63 -15.85
CA GLY A 344 14.95 -4.17 -15.80
C GLY A 344 14.76 -3.52 -17.18
N GLU A 345 15.56 -3.96 -18.16
CA GLU A 345 15.45 -3.54 -19.56
C GLU A 345 14.10 -3.94 -20.17
N PHE A 346 13.64 -5.18 -19.92
CA PHE A 346 12.38 -5.69 -20.47
C PHE A 346 11.19 -4.87 -19.97
N LYS A 347 11.14 -4.54 -18.67
CA LYS A 347 10.08 -3.71 -18.07
C LYS A 347 9.91 -2.37 -18.80
N GLN A 348 10.99 -1.76 -19.27
CA GLN A 348 10.94 -0.51 -20.04
C GLN A 348 10.40 -0.72 -21.46
N ARG A 349 10.67 -1.87 -22.08
CA ARG A 349 10.28 -2.18 -23.47
C ARG A 349 8.90 -2.80 -23.61
N ILE A 350 8.33 -3.40 -22.56
CA ILE A 350 6.99 -4.03 -22.60
C ILE A 350 5.92 -3.08 -23.18
N PRO A 351 5.77 -1.81 -22.72
CA PRO A 351 4.71 -0.94 -23.24
C PRO A 351 4.83 -0.68 -24.74
N GLU A 352 6.06 -0.53 -25.24
CA GLU A 352 6.33 -0.31 -26.67
C GLU A 352 6.00 -1.55 -27.50
N LEU A 353 6.43 -2.73 -27.05
CA LEU A 353 6.20 -3.99 -27.75
C LEU A 353 4.75 -4.39 -27.75
N ALA A 354 4.07 -4.23 -26.62
CA ALA A 354 2.65 -4.49 -26.55
C ALA A 354 1.86 -3.54 -27.43
N LYS A 355 2.24 -2.24 -27.48
CA LYS A 355 1.64 -1.29 -28.41
C LYS A 355 1.86 -1.69 -29.87
N ALA A 356 3.08 -2.10 -30.24
CA ALA A 356 3.36 -2.58 -31.59
C ALA A 356 2.52 -3.82 -31.95
N LEU A 357 2.29 -4.73 -30.99
CA LEU A 357 1.45 -5.90 -31.20
C LEU A 357 -0.04 -5.51 -31.34
N LEU A 358 -0.53 -4.60 -30.50
CA LEU A 358 -1.88 -4.06 -30.58
C LEU A 358 -2.13 -3.37 -31.92
N ASP A 359 -1.21 -2.52 -32.37
CA ASP A 359 -1.27 -1.86 -33.69
C ASP A 359 -1.31 -2.90 -34.82
N SER A 360 -0.55 -4.00 -34.70
CA SER A 360 -0.57 -5.09 -35.68
C SER A 360 -1.90 -5.84 -35.68
N ILE A 361 -2.45 -6.15 -34.51
CA ILE A 361 -3.75 -6.79 -34.35
C ILE A 361 -4.85 -5.90 -34.97
N GLU A 362 -4.84 -4.60 -34.71
CA GLU A 362 -5.83 -3.67 -35.25
C GLU A 362 -5.78 -3.54 -36.77
N LYS A 363 -4.57 -3.61 -37.35
CA LYS A 363 -4.39 -3.64 -38.80
C LYS A 363 -4.99 -4.91 -39.41
N GLU A 364 -4.68 -6.08 -38.85
CA GLU A 364 -5.17 -7.37 -39.34
C GLU A 364 -6.69 -7.52 -39.15
N GLN A 365 -7.27 -6.96 -38.07
CA GLN A 365 -8.73 -6.86 -37.85
C GLN A 365 -9.48 -6.10 -38.95
N LYS A 366 -8.80 -5.28 -39.75
CA LYS A 366 -9.40 -4.55 -40.88
C LYS A 366 -9.19 -5.25 -42.22
N GLN A 367 -8.15 -6.08 -42.34
CA GLN A 367 -7.60 -6.49 -43.64
C GLN A 367 -7.58 -8.02 -43.86
N ASN A 368 -7.68 -8.83 -42.80
CA ASN A 368 -7.50 -10.27 -42.86
C ASN A 368 -8.74 -11.03 -42.36
N LYS A 369 -9.53 -11.51 -43.33
CA LYS A 369 -10.78 -12.25 -43.06
C LYS A 369 -10.58 -13.48 -42.16
N LYS A 370 -9.45 -14.21 -42.31
CA LYS A 370 -9.17 -15.38 -41.47
C LYS A 370 -8.93 -14.98 -40.01
N PHE A 371 -8.19 -13.90 -39.79
CA PHE A 371 -7.95 -13.36 -38.47
C PHE A 371 -9.23 -12.82 -37.83
N ILE A 372 -10.04 -12.07 -38.58
CA ILE A 372 -11.33 -11.55 -38.10
C ILE A 372 -12.21 -12.70 -37.61
N THR A 373 -12.41 -13.75 -38.43
CA THR A 373 -13.22 -14.90 -38.02
C THR A 373 -12.67 -15.58 -36.76
N ALA A 374 -11.36 -15.84 -36.70
CA ALA A 374 -10.75 -16.46 -35.52
C ALA A 374 -10.87 -15.60 -34.26
N PHE A 375 -10.65 -14.29 -34.39
CA PHE A 375 -10.76 -13.32 -33.30
C PHE A 375 -12.21 -13.19 -32.80
N ASP A 376 -13.19 -13.14 -33.71
CA ASP A 376 -14.61 -13.07 -33.36
C ASP A 376 -15.05 -14.34 -32.62
N THR A 377 -14.61 -15.53 -33.07
CA THR A 377 -14.88 -16.79 -32.38
C THR A 377 -14.29 -16.79 -30.96
N PHE A 378 -13.03 -16.37 -30.80
CA PHE A 378 -12.39 -16.29 -29.48
C PHE A 378 -13.04 -15.22 -28.58
N THR A 379 -13.47 -14.11 -29.16
CA THR A 379 -14.20 -13.06 -28.46
C THR A 379 -15.52 -13.57 -27.90
N GLU A 380 -16.26 -14.34 -28.69
CA GLU A 380 -17.53 -14.94 -28.24
C GLU A 380 -17.30 -15.95 -27.11
N LEU A 381 -16.23 -16.75 -27.18
CA LEU A 381 -15.83 -17.66 -26.10
C LEU A 381 -15.58 -16.89 -24.79
N CYS A 382 -14.81 -15.80 -24.85
CA CYS A 382 -14.51 -14.97 -23.68
C CYS A 382 -15.79 -14.31 -23.13
N ARG A 383 -16.68 -13.83 -24.00
CA ARG A 383 -17.97 -13.25 -23.62
C ARG A 383 -18.87 -14.25 -22.91
N THR A 384 -18.84 -15.50 -23.35
CA THR A 384 -19.69 -16.58 -22.82
C THR A 384 -19.13 -17.22 -21.56
N SER A 385 -17.81 -17.22 -21.36
CA SER A 385 -17.16 -17.90 -20.23
C SER A 385 -16.76 -16.96 -19.09
N LEU A 386 -16.39 -15.71 -19.42
CA LEU A 386 -15.87 -14.76 -18.45
C LEU A 386 -16.82 -13.58 -18.24
N ASP A 387 -17.02 -12.77 -19.27
CA ASP A 387 -17.78 -11.52 -19.17
C ASP A 387 -18.52 -11.17 -20.47
N PRO A 388 -19.87 -11.19 -20.48
CA PRO A 388 -20.65 -10.79 -21.65
C PRO A 388 -20.35 -9.38 -22.17
N LYS A 389 -19.77 -8.52 -21.32
CA LYS A 389 -19.40 -7.14 -21.64
C LYS A 389 -17.89 -6.95 -21.84
N ILE A 390 -17.11 -8.03 -21.89
CA ILE A 390 -15.67 -7.94 -22.14
C ILE A 390 -15.41 -7.18 -23.43
N SER A 391 -14.54 -6.17 -23.33
CA SER A 391 -14.18 -5.34 -24.47
C SER A 391 -13.19 -6.06 -25.37
N ASP A 392 -13.25 -5.78 -26.68
CA ASP A 392 -12.26 -6.31 -27.62
C ASP A 392 -10.83 -5.92 -27.20
N ASN A 393 -10.63 -4.76 -26.57
CA ASN A 393 -9.33 -4.33 -26.08
C ASN A 393 -8.79 -5.23 -24.95
N THR A 394 -9.66 -5.63 -24.02
CA THR A 394 -9.30 -6.60 -22.97
C THR A 394 -8.88 -7.94 -23.58
N ILE A 395 -9.59 -8.41 -24.60
CA ILE A 395 -9.25 -9.64 -25.32
C ILE A 395 -7.92 -9.49 -26.09
N LYS A 396 -7.68 -8.36 -26.74
CA LYS A 396 -6.39 -8.06 -27.38
C LYS A 396 -5.25 -8.09 -26.34
N GLU A 397 -5.47 -7.56 -25.15
CA GLU A 397 -4.48 -7.65 -24.05
C GLU A 397 -4.22 -9.12 -23.64
N MET A 398 -5.23 -9.99 -23.61
CA MET A 398 -5.04 -11.43 -23.37
C MET A 398 -4.18 -12.09 -24.45
N LEU A 399 -4.39 -11.74 -25.73
CA LEU A 399 -3.55 -12.22 -26.83
C LEU A 399 -2.10 -11.76 -26.68
N VAL A 400 -1.89 -10.50 -26.29
CA VAL A 400 -0.55 -9.95 -26.02
C VAL A 400 0.10 -10.72 -24.86
N GLN A 401 -0.62 -10.93 -23.76
CA GLN A 401 -0.12 -11.66 -22.60
C GLN A 401 0.33 -13.07 -22.98
N HIS A 402 -0.51 -13.83 -23.70
CA HIS A 402 -0.18 -15.17 -24.17
C HIS A 402 1.05 -15.15 -25.07
N LEU A 403 1.08 -14.27 -26.07
CA LEU A 403 2.18 -14.21 -27.05
C LEU A 403 3.53 -13.88 -26.40
N LEU A 404 3.53 -13.06 -25.34
CA LEU A 404 4.74 -12.72 -24.58
C LEU A 404 5.19 -13.82 -23.60
N THR A 405 4.30 -14.72 -23.17
CA THR A 405 4.58 -15.68 -22.08
C THR A 405 4.66 -17.12 -22.51
N GLU A 406 4.04 -17.50 -23.63
CA GLU A 406 3.99 -18.88 -24.14
C GLU A 406 5.36 -19.55 -24.16
N ARG A 407 6.38 -18.84 -24.67
CA ARG A 407 7.75 -19.37 -24.73
C ARG A 407 8.28 -19.74 -23.34
N LEU A 408 8.03 -18.91 -22.33
CA LEU A 408 8.51 -19.14 -20.97
C LEU A 408 7.87 -20.39 -20.37
N PHE A 409 6.57 -20.59 -20.58
CA PHE A 409 5.88 -21.81 -20.15
C PHE A 409 6.45 -23.05 -20.82
N ARG A 410 6.71 -22.98 -22.13
CA ARG A 410 7.28 -24.09 -22.89
C ARG A 410 8.69 -24.46 -22.44
N THR A 411 9.55 -23.47 -22.20
CA THR A 411 10.98 -23.71 -21.93
C THR A 411 11.28 -23.98 -20.46
N ILE A 412 10.66 -23.26 -19.51
CA ILE A 412 10.93 -23.42 -18.07
C ILE A 412 10.43 -24.77 -17.55
N PHE A 413 9.27 -25.25 -18.02
CA PHE A 413 8.72 -26.53 -17.58
C PHE A 413 9.09 -27.72 -18.48
N GLY A 414 9.86 -27.49 -19.55
CA GLY A 414 10.25 -28.56 -20.49
C GLY A 414 9.05 -29.23 -21.18
N ASN A 415 7.90 -28.54 -21.24
CA ASN A 415 6.66 -29.10 -21.76
C ASN A 415 6.40 -28.56 -23.17
N ALA A 416 7.02 -29.18 -24.17
CA ALA A 416 6.91 -28.78 -25.58
C ALA A 416 5.46 -28.78 -26.11
N ASP A 417 4.58 -29.58 -25.51
CA ASP A 417 3.20 -29.77 -25.94
C ASP A 417 2.17 -28.96 -25.13
N PHE A 418 2.59 -28.16 -24.14
CA PHE A 418 1.69 -27.41 -23.26
C PHE A 418 0.55 -26.70 -24.02
N VAL A 419 0.91 -26.03 -25.11
CA VAL A 419 0.01 -25.23 -25.93
C VAL A 419 -1.04 -26.06 -26.67
N ASN A 420 -0.70 -27.29 -27.04
CA ASN A 420 -1.62 -28.22 -27.71
C ASN A 420 -2.53 -28.96 -26.73
N ARG A 421 -2.11 -29.08 -25.46
CA ARG A 421 -2.83 -29.83 -24.43
C ARG A 421 -3.80 -28.98 -23.62
N ASN A 422 -3.52 -27.68 -23.48
CA ASN A 422 -4.40 -26.76 -22.78
C ASN A 422 -5.47 -26.18 -23.73
N VAL A 423 -6.75 -26.38 -23.39
CA VAL A 423 -7.91 -25.99 -24.22
C VAL A 423 -7.88 -24.51 -24.59
N ILE A 424 -7.60 -23.62 -23.63
CA ILE A 424 -7.62 -22.17 -23.87
C ILE A 424 -6.37 -21.73 -24.65
N ALA A 425 -5.20 -22.30 -24.34
CA ALA A 425 -3.97 -22.02 -25.11
C ALA A 425 -4.12 -22.40 -26.58
N ALA A 426 -4.76 -23.54 -26.86
CA ALA A 426 -5.03 -24.00 -28.22
C ALA A 426 -5.93 -23.02 -29.00
N GLU A 427 -6.97 -22.47 -28.37
CA GLU A 427 -7.84 -21.46 -29.00
C GLU A 427 -7.09 -20.15 -29.29
N ILE A 428 -6.30 -19.67 -28.33
CA ILE A 428 -5.48 -18.46 -28.53
C ILE A 428 -4.47 -18.67 -29.66
N GLU A 429 -3.85 -19.85 -29.76
CA GLU A 429 -2.95 -20.15 -30.87
C GLU A 429 -3.65 -20.16 -32.23
N ARG A 430 -4.90 -20.61 -32.33
CA ARG A 430 -5.63 -20.51 -33.60
C ARG A 430 -5.78 -19.05 -34.06
N VAL A 431 -6.03 -18.14 -33.12
CA VAL A 431 -6.08 -16.69 -33.38
C VAL A 431 -4.71 -16.17 -33.81
N ILE A 432 -3.63 -16.57 -33.12
CA ILE A 432 -2.27 -16.11 -33.45
C ILE A 432 -1.78 -16.68 -34.79
N GLN A 433 -2.08 -17.94 -35.10
CA GLN A 433 -1.77 -18.54 -36.40
C GLN A 433 -2.47 -17.78 -37.54
N ALA A 434 -3.73 -17.38 -37.33
CA ALA A 434 -4.46 -16.54 -38.27
C ALA A 434 -3.82 -15.14 -38.43
N LEU A 435 -3.30 -14.56 -37.34
CA LEU A 435 -2.53 -13.31 -37.36
C LEU A 435 -1.24 -13.46 -38.19
N THR A 436 -0.52 -14.58 -38.04
CA THR A 436 0.75 -14.85 -38.76
C THR A 436 0.57 -15.20 -40.25
N SER A 437 -0.65 -15.39 -40.73
CA SER A 437 -0.92 -15.93 -42.07
C SER A 437 -0.63 -14.98 -43.25
N ARG A 438 -0.34 -13.69 -43.00
CA ARG A 438 -0.08 -12.68 -44.04
C ARG A 438 1.16 -11.83 -43.82
N SER A 439 1.31 -11.20 -42.65
CA SER A 439 2.31 -10.13 -42.47
C SER A 439 3.09 -10.16 -41.16
N PHE A 440 2.59 -10.89 -40.14
CA PHE A 440 3.22 -10.96 -38.83
C PHE A 440 4.08 -12.22 -38.70
N ASP A 441 5.40 -12.05 -38.57
CA ASP A 441 6.31 -13.15 -38.23
C ASP A 441 6.56 -13.15 -36.71
N ARG A 442 6.05 -14.18 -36.03
CA ARG A 442 6.23 -14.36 -34.58
C ARG A 442 7.70 -14.44 -34.20
N GLN A 443 8.53 -15.14 -34.98
CA GLN A 443 9.95 -15.29 -34.67
C GLN A 443 10.68 -13.97 -34.83
N GLU A 444 10.44 -13.22 -35.91
CA GLU A 444 11.11 -11.92 -36.09
C GLU A 444 10.65 -10.88 -35.06
N PHE A 445 9.37 -10.91 -34.66
CA PHE A 445 8.86 -10.04 -33.59
C PHE A 445 9.53 -10.35 -32.22
N LEU A 446 9.57 -11.64 -31.86
CA LEU A 446 10.14 -12.09 -30.59
C LEU A 446 11.68 -12.10 -30.57
N LYS A 447 12.35 -11.98 -31.73
CA LYS A 447 13.81 -11.90 -31.82
C LYS A 447 14.40 -10.73 -31.04
N SER A 448 13.71 -9.59 -31.04
CA SER A 448 14.08 -8.44 -30.22
C SER A 448 13.96 -8.71 -28.71
N LEU A 449 13.28 -9.82 -28.35
CA LEU A 449 13.08 -10.30 -27.00
C LEU A 449 13.96 -11.52 -26.63
N ASP A 450 14.71 -12.08 -27.57
CA ASP A 450 15.49 -13.32 -27.36
C ASP A 450 16.49 -13.18 -26.21
N ARG A 451 17.17 -12.03 -26.10
CA ARG A 451 18.11 -11.77 -25.00
C ARG A 451 17.44 -11.95 -23.64
N PHE A 452 16.18 -11.54 -23.50
CA PHE A 452 15.44 -11.66 -22.24
C PHE A 452 15.00 -13.09 -21.99
N TYR A 453 14.43 -13.75 -23.00
CA TYR A 453 14.04 -15.16 -22.88
C TYR A 453 15.24 -16.02 -22.52
N VAL A 454 16.39 -15.83 -23.15
CA VAL A 454 17.62 -16.58 -22.86
C VAL A 454 18.12 -16.31 -21.43
N ALA A 455 18.02 -15.08 -20.93
CA ALA A 455 18.41 -14.77 -19.55
C ALA A 455 17.51 -15.45 -18.53
N ILE A 456 16.19 -15.44 -18.75
CA ILE A 456 15.20 -16.10 -17.89
C ILE A 456 15.37 -17.62 -17.95
N GLU A 457 15.51 -18.18 -19.14
CA GLU A 457 15.75 -19.60 -19.38
C GLU A 457 17.06 -20.06 -18.73
N SER A 458 18.12 -19.25 -18.79
CA SER A 458 19.41 -19.58 -18.16
C SER A 458 19.34 -19.52 -16.64
N ALA A 459 18.63 -18.54 -16.08
CA ALA A 459 18.37 -18.49 -14.64
C ALA A 459 17.50 -19.68 -14.17
N ALA A 460 16.58 -20.17 -15.02
CA ALA A 460 15.77 -21.34 -14.72
C ALA A 460 16.52 -22.69 -14.85
N LYS A 461 17.57 -22.78 -15.68
CA LYS A 461 18.33 -24.04 -15.92
C LYS A 461 19.00 -24.61 -14.68
N GLY A 462 19.30 -23.77 -13.67
CA GLY A 462 19.86 -24.20 -12.40
C GLY A 462 18.82 -24.69 -11.38
N ILE A 463 17.53 -24.68 -11.74
CA ILE A 463 16.44 -25.06 -10.85
C ILE A 463 16.01 -26.49 -11.18
N GLU A 464 16.30 -27.41 -10.26
CA GLU A 464 16.01 -28.84 -10.42
C GLU A 464 14.58 -29.17 -9.98
N SER A 465 14.16 -28.68 -8.82
CA SER A 465 12.83 -28.90 -8.25
C SER A 465 11.72 -28.20 -9.04
N TRP A 466 10.61 -28.91 -9.28
CA TRP A 466 9.39 -28.32 -9.84
C TRP A 466 8.85 -27.17 -9.00
N SER A 467 8.83 -27.33 -7.68
CA SER A 467 8.32 -26.30 -6.75
C SER A 467 9.12 -24.99 -6.85
N GLU A 468 10.43 -25.09 -7.04
CA GLU A 468 11.30 -23.93 -7.23
C GLU A 468 11.13 -23.31 -8.63
N ARG A 469 10.87 -24.11 -9.67
CA ARG A 469 10.55 -23.59 -11.02
C ARG A 469 9.24 -22.82 -11.02
N GLN A 470 8.24 -23.32 -10.32
CA GLN A 470 6.96 -22.65 -10.12
C GLN A 470 7.14 -21.30 -9.41
N HIS A 471 7.90 -21.29 -8.29
CA HIS A 471 8.16 -20.06 -7.55
C HIS A 471 8.96 -19.03 -8.39
N PHE A 472 9.94 -19.50 -9.14
CA PHE A 472 10.71 -18.69 -10.07
C PHE A 472 9.80 -18.07 -11.13
N LEU A 473 8.90 -18.85 -11.73
CA LEU A 473 7.96 -18.34 -12.73
C LEU A 473 6.98 -17.32 -12.13
N ASN A 474 6.48 -17.54 -10.92
CA ASN A 474 5.64 -16.57 -10.21
C ASN A 474 6.39 -15.25 -9.99
N THR A 475 7.67 -15.31 -9.60
CA THR A 475 8.53 -14.13 -9.44
C THR A 475 8.76 -13.40 -10.76
N VAL A 476 9.03 -14.13 -11.83
CA VAL A 476 9.12 -13.59 -13.18
C VAL A 476 7.80 -12.90 -13.52
N TYR A 477 6.66 -13.54 -13.27
CA TYR A 477 5.35 -12.96 -13.54
C TYR A 477 5.11 -11.64 -12.79
N GLU A 478 5.29 -11.63 -11.46
CA GLU A 478 5.11 -10.44 -10.63
C GLU A 478 5.96 -9.26 -11.11
N ARG A 479 7.24 -9.52 -11.41
CA ARG A 479 8.17 -8.48 -11.86
C ARG A 479 7.90 -8.01 -13.29
N PHE A 480 7.40 -8.88 -14.16
CA PHE A 480 7.18 -8.60 -15.58
C PHE A 480 5.84 -7.89 -15.84
N PHE A 481 4.75 -8.31 -15.22
CA PHE A 481 3.40 -7.84 -15.60
C PHE A 481 2.88 -6.63 -14.82
N GLN A 482 3.45 -6.32 -13.65
CA GLN A 482 3.15 -5.06 -12.94
C GLN A 482 3.46 -3.81 -13.80
N GLY A 483 4.24 -3.93 -14.88
CA GLY A 483 4.50 -2.84 -15.83
C GLY A 483 3.52 -2.75 -17.01
N PHE A 484 2.80 -3.84 -17.35
CA PHE A 484 2.03 -3.92 -18.60
C PHE A 484 0.59 -3.43 -18.48
N SER A 485 -0.14 -3.87 -17.44
CA SER A 485 -1.53 -3.49 -17.21
C SER A 485 -1.79 -3.33 -15.72
N VAL A 486 -1.26 -2.25 -15.13
CA VAL A 486 -1.46 -1.90 -13.71
C VAL A 486 -2.94 -1.87 -13.36
N LYS A 487 -3.79 -1.38 -14.27
CA LYS A 487 -5.24 -1.34 -14.07
C LYS A 487 -5.85 -2.73 -13.94
N GLN A 488 -5.57 -3.68 -14.84
CA GLN A 488 -6.12 -5.03 -14.72
C GLN A 488 -5.52 -5.78 -13.52
N ALA A 489 -4.22 -5.62 -13.25
CA ALA A 489 -3.58 -6.22 -12.09
C ALA A 489 -4.19 -5.73 -10.76
N ASP A 490 -4.46 -4.42 -10.65
CA ASP A 490 -5.12 -3.82 -9.49
C ASP A 490 -6.60 -4.27 -9.35
N THR A 491 -7.33 -4.46 -10.46
CA THR A 491 -8.72 -4.95 -10.43
C THR A 491 -8.83 -6.41 -10.04
N LEU A 492 -7.89 -7.24 -10.50
CA LEU A 492 -7.95 -8.70 -10.37
C LEU A 492 -7.25 -9.22 -9.11
N GLY A 493 -6.41 -8.40 -8.47
CA GLY A 493 -5.94 -8.65 -7.09
C GLY A 493 -5.21 -10.00 -6.92
N ILE A 494 -4.32 -10.36 -7.84
CA ILE A 494 -3.59 -11.64 -7.79
C ILE A 494 -2.71 -11.66 -6.54
N VAL A 495 -3.04 -12.52 -5.58
CA VAL A 495 -2.29 -12.70 -4.32
C VAL A 495 -1.98 -14.18 -4.15
N TYR A 496 -0.70 -14.51 -4.03
CA TYR A 496 -0.26 -15.87 -3.76
C TYR A 496 -0.54 -16.25 -2.30
N THR A 497 -1.29 -17.34 -2.10
CA THR A 497 -1.61 -17.85 -0.77
C THR A 497 -0.41 -18.59 -0.17
N PRO A 498 0.11 -18.19 1.01
CA PRO A 498 1.16 -18.92 1.72
C PRO A 498 0.81 -20.40 1.94
N GLN A 499 1.79 -21.29 1.77
CA GLN A 499 1.58 -22.74 1.84
C GLN A 499 1.05 -23.18 3.22
N GLU A 500 1.51 -22.57 4.31
CA GLU A 500 1.06 -22.89 5.67
C GLU A 500 -0.44 -22.65 5.86
N ILE A 501 -1.02 -21.66 5.15
CA ILE A 501 -2.46 -21.40 5.18
C ILE A 501 -3.20 -22.47 4.39
N VAL A 502 -2.72 -22.81 3.19
CA VAL A 502 -3.30 -23.84 2.34
C VAL A 502 -3.31 -25.19 3.07
N ASP A 503 -2.17 -25.58 3.66
CA ASP A 503 -2.00 -26.81 4.42
C ASP A 503 -2.99 -26.89 5.59
N PHE A 504 -3.07 -25.82 6.37
CA PHE A 504 -3.96 -25.72 7.53
C PHE A 504 -5.43 -25.80 7.13
N MET A 505 -5.84 -25.08 6.08
CA MET A 505 -7.22 -25.09 5.59
C MET A 505 -7.63 -26.48 5.09
N CYS A 506 -6.82 -27.12 4.23
CA CYS A 506 -7.13 -28.46 3.74
C CYS A 506 -7.13 -29.51 4.84
N ALA A 507 -6.19 -29.45 5.79
CA ALA A 507 -6.17 -30.36 6.95
C ALA A 507 -7.37 -30.14 7.88
N SER A 508 -7.85 -28.90 7.99
CA SER A 508 -9.04 -28.58 8.79
C SER A 508 -10.34 -29.02 8.12
N VAL A 509 -10.42 -28.96 6.78
CA VAL A 509 -11.54 -29.54 6.04
C VAL A 509 -11.59 -31.06 6.23
N GLU A 510 -10.44 -31.74 6.13
CA GLU A 510 -10.36 -33.19 6.40
C GLU A 510 -10.89 -33.52 7.80
N GLU A 511 -10.41 -32.82 8.82
CA GLU A 511 -10.86 -32.99 10.21
C GLU A 511 -12.37 -32.78 10.37
N VAL A 512 -12.93 -31.74 9.74
CA VAL A 512 -14.37 -31.48 9.75
C VAL A 512 -15.14 -32.60 9.05
N LEU A 513 -14.67 -33.07 7.90
CA LEU A 513 -15.32 -34.15 7.15
C LEU A 513 -15.39 -35.44 7.97
N GLN A 514 -14.30 -35.77 8.65
CA GLN A 514 -14.24 -36.95 9.51
C GLN A 514 -15.15 -36.79 10.73
N ARG A 515 -15.05 -35.67 11.44
CA ARG A 515 -15.77 -35.46 12.70
C ARG A 515 -17.27 -35.27 12.52
N GLU A 516 -17.69 -34.49 11.53
CA GLU A 516 -19.09 -34.06 11.38
C GLU A 516 -19.89 -34.99 10.46
N PHE A 517 -19.24 -35.59 9.46
CA PHE A 517 -19.91 -36.36 8.41
C PHE A 517 -19.44 -37.82 8.32
N GLY A 518 -18.36 -38.20 9.01
CA GLY A 518 -17.80 -39.55 8.95
C GLY A 518 -17.22 -39.91 7.60
N THR A 519 -16.77 -38.92 6.83
CA THR A 519 -16.18 -39.09 5.48
C THR A 519 -14.80 -38.42 5.41
N SER A 520 -14.15 -38.44 4.25
CA SER A 520 -12.83 -37.83 4.03
C SER A 520 -12.74 -37.13 2.67
N ILE A 521 -11.72 -36.29 2.48
CA ILE A 521 -11.38 -35.71 1.17
C ILE A 521 -11.15 -36.81 0.12
N ALA A 522 -10.60 -37.94 0.55
CA ALA A 522 -10.24 -39.08 -0.30
C ALA A 522 -11.46 -39.89 -0.78
N GLU A 523 -12.59 -39.80 -0.08
CA GLU A 523 -13.78 -40.61 -0.38
C GLU A 523 -14.42 -40.22 -1.73
N PRO A 524 -14.69 -41.18 -2.64
CA PRO A 524 -15.45 -40.92 -3.86
C PRO A 524 -16.82 -40.29 -3.58
N GLY A 525 -17.19 -39.29 -4.36
CA GLY A 525 -18.46 -38.55 -4.20
C GLY A 525 -18.39 -37.37 -3.22
N VAL A 526 -17.31 -37.20 -2.46
CA VAL A 526 -17.02 -35.93 -1.76
C VAL A 526 -16.47 -34.93 -2.79
N GLN A 527 -17.37 -34.19 -3.43
CA GLN A 527 -17.00 -33.26 -4.50
C GLN A 527 -16.56 -31.91 -3.95
N ILE A 528 -15.39 -31.44 -4.37
CA ILE A 528 -14.69 -30.26 -3.85
C ILE A 528 -14.48 -29.25 -4.98
N LEU A 529 -14.81 -27.98 -4.70
CA LEU A 529 -14.64 -26.87 -5.63
C LEU A 529 -13.80 -25.76 -5.02
N ASP A 530 -12.75 -25.35 -5.75
CA ASP A 530 -12.09 -24.06 -5.54
C ASP A 530 -12.60 -23.01 -6.54
N PRO A 531 -13.45 -22.05 -6.12
CA PRO A 531 -14.10 -21.12 -7.02
C PRO A 531 -13.21 -19.97 -7.49
N ALA A 532 -11.99 -19.85 -6.95
CA ALA A 532 -11.01 -18.81 -7.29
C ALA A 532 -9.59 -19.38 -7.05
N THR A 533 -9.20 -20.31 -7.92
CA THR A 533 -8.06 -21.21 -7.71
C THR A 533 -6.70 -20.50 -7.72
N GLY A 534 -6.60 -19.35 -8.38
CA GLY A 534 -5.34 -18.65 -8.60
C GLY A 534 -4.36 -19.59 -9.30
N THR A 535 -3.30 -19.98 -8.59
CA THR A 535 -2.28 -20.90 -9.09
C THR A 535 -2.52 -22.38 -8.80
N GLY A 536 -3.71 -22.75 -8.32
CA GLY A 536 -4.09 -24.14 -8.07
C GLY A 536 -3.62 -24.72 -6.75
N SER A 537 -3.12 -23.89 -5.82
CA SER A 537 -2.43 -24.36 -4.60
C SER A 537 -3.31 -25.25 -3.71
N PHE A 538 -4.61 -24.93 -3.58
CA PHE A 538 -5.54 -25.78 -2.82
C PHE A 538 -5.74 -27.13 -3.49
N ILE A 539 -5.96 -27.18 -4.82
CA ILE A 539 -6.15 -28.44 -5.54
C ILE A 539 -4.90 -29.31 -5.47
N VAL A 540 -3.71 -28.75 -5.69
CA VAL A 540 -2.43 -29.47 -5.54
C VAL A 540 -2.31 -30.09 -4.14
N ASN A 541 -2.65 -29.31 -3.11
CA ASN A 541 -2.60 -29.77 -1.73
C ASN A 541 -3.62 -30.87 -1.40
N LEU A 542 -4.81 -30.83 -2.02
CA LEU A 542 -5.81 -31.89 -1.92
C LEU A 542 -5.32 -33.17 -2.61
N LEU A 543 -4.64 -33.08 -3.77
CA LEU A 543 -4.06 -34.25 -4.42
C LEU A 543 -3.14 -34.98 -3.44
N HIS A 544 -2.21 -34.30 -2.76
CA HIS A 544 -1.30 -34.92 -1.77
C HIS A 544 -2.01 -35.77 -0.71
N ARG A 545 -3.22 -35.35 -0.30
CA ARG A 545 -4.02 -36.00 0.76
C ARG A 545 -4.81 -37.20 0.27
N ILE A 546 -5.03 -37.32 -1.04
CA ILE A 546 -5.77 -38.45 -1.62
C ILE A 546 -4.81 -39.62 -1.87
N PRO A 547 -5.11 -40.84 -1.40
CA PRO A 547 -4.25 -41.99 -1.62
C PRO A 547 -4.28 -42.44 -3.10
N ARG A 548 -3.15 -42.99 -3.58
CA ARG A 548 -2.94 -43.35 -5.00
C ARG A 548 -4.10 -44.17 -5.62
N HIS A 549 -4.69 -45.10 -4.87
CA HIS A 549 -5.75 -45.98 -5.37
C HIS A 549 -7.10 -45.27 -5.60
N GLN A 550 -7.34 -44.12 -4.96
CA GLN A 550 -8.54 -43.29 -5.16
C GLN A 550 -8.27 -42.05 -6.02
N LEU A 551 -6.99 -41.64 -6.15
CA LEU A 551 -6.57 -40.41 -6.83
C LEU A 551 -7.12 -40.29 -8.25
N LYS A 552 -7.07 -41.37 -9.04
CA LYS A 552 -7.55 -41.36 -10.43
C LYS A 552 -9.04 -41.05 -10.54
N HIS A 553 -9.87 -41.58 -9.63
CA HIS A 553 -11.30 -41.26 -9.60
C HIS A 553 -11.52 -39.81 -9.17
N LYS A 554 -10.90 -39.40 -8.05
CA LYS A 554 -11.06 -38.04 -7.51
C LYS A 554 -10.65 -36.97 -8.52
N TYR A 555 -9.52 -37.17 -9.17
CA TYR A 555 -8.97 -36.27 -10.18
C TYR A 555 -9.92 -36.06 -11.37
N ARG A 556 -10.60 -37.12 -11.81
CA ARG A 556 -11.52 -37.08 -12.98
C ARG A 556 -12.91 -36.54 -12.65
N HIS A 557 -13.41 -36.81 -11.45
CA HIS A 557 -14.85 -36.72 -11.17
C HIS A 557 -15.23 -35.85 -9.97
N ASP A 558 -14.31 -35.62 -9.03
CA ASP A 558 -14.68 -35.03 -7.73
C ASP A 558 -13.90 -33.75 -7.38
N LEU A 559 -12.92 -33.34 -8.18
CA LEU A 559 -12.15 -32.11 -7.97
C LEU A 559 -12.44 -31.10 -9.08
N PHE A 560 -12.79 -29.88 -8.69
CA PHE A 560 -13.13 -28.79 -9.61
C PHE A 560 -12.45 -27.50 -9.18
N CYS A 561 -12.07 -26.65 -10.14
CA CYS A 561 -11.62 -25.30 -9.82
C CYS A 561 -11.77 -24.30 -10.96
N ASN A 562 -11.99 -23.03 -10.60
CA ASN A 562 -12.25 -21.96 -11.56
C ASN A 562 -11.21 -20.85 -11.47
N GLU A 563 -10.90 -20.26 -12.63
CA GLU A 563 -10.04 -19.09 -12.71
C GLU A 563 -10.51 -18.16 -13.83
N VAL A 564 -10.54 -16.86 -13.55
CA VAL A 564 -10.99 -15.81 -14.49
C VAL A 564 -9.81 -15.20 -15.26
N THR A 565 -8.60 -15.35 -14.74
CA THR A 565 -7.38 -14.76 -15.31
C THR A 565 -6.54 -15.77 -16.06
N LEU A 566 -6.11 -15.43 -17.28
CA LEU A 566 -5.50 -16.38 -18.21
C LEU A 566 -4.21 -17.01 -17.66
N LEU A 567 -3.37 -16.21 -17.01
CA LEU A 567 -2.04 -16.64 -16.57
C LEU A 567 -2.10 -17.52 -15.32
N PRO A 568 -2.79 -17.12 -14.23
CA PRO A 568 -3.09 -18.03 -13.13
C PRO A 568 -3.76 -19.33 -13.58
N TYR A 569 -4.68 -19.29 -14.56
CA TYR A 569 -5.29 -20.49 -15.14
C TYR A 569 -4.25 -21.46 -15.73
N TYR A 570 -3.29 -20.95 -16.51
CA TYR A 570 -2.19 -21.77 -17.05
C TYR A 570 -1.30 -22.35 -15.97
N ILE A 571 -0.95 -21.56 -14.96
CA ILE A 571 -0.12 -21.99 -13.85
C ILE A 571 -0.84 -23.08 -13.04
N ALA A 572 -2.13 -22.91 -12.76
CA ALA A 572 -2.95 -23.88 -12.06
C ALA A 572 -3.03 -25.21 -12.82
N SER A 573 -3.34 -25.18 -14.12
CA SER A 573 -3.39 -26.37 -14.98
C SER A 573 -2.05 -27.13 -14.93
N LEU A 574 -0.93 -26.44 -15.10
CA LEU A 574 0.41 -27.05 -15.06
C LEU A 574 0.74 -27.67 -13.69
N ASN A 575 0.46 -26.96 -12.59
CA ASN A 575 0.78 -27.45 -11.26
C ASN A 575 -0.04 -28.69 -10.88
N ILE A 576 -1.34 -28.68 -11.20
CA ILE A 576 -2.26 -29.77 -10.87
C ILE A 576 -1.91 -31.02 -11.68
N GLU A 577 -1.65 -30.85 -12.99
CA GLU A 577 -1.30 -31.96 -13.89
C GLU A 577 0.07 -32.56 -13.57
N HIS A 578 1.05 -31.72 -13.25
CA HIS A 578 2.38 -32.20 -12.85
C HIS A 578 2.33 -32.96 -11.53
N GLU A 579 1.61 -32.44 -10.53
CA GLU A 579 1.46 -33.14 -9.25
C GLU A 579 0.78 -34.51 -9.43
N TYR A 580 -0.25 -34.58 -10.27
CA TYR A 580 -0.87 -35.86 -10.61
C TYR A 580 0.13 -36.81 -11.29
N PHE A 581 0.89 -36.31 -12.26
CA PHE A 581 1.91 -37.10 -12.97
C PHE A 581 2.97 -37.66 -12.02
N GLU A 582 3.54 -36.85 -11.12
CA GLU A 582 4.52 -37.30 -10.12
C GLU A 582 3.96 -38.41 -9.22
N ARG A 583 2.68 -38.31 -8.86
CA ARG A 583 2.04 -39.29 -7.98
C ARG A 583 1.59 -40.55 -8.69
N VAL A 584 1.16 -40.51 -9.94
CA VAL A 584 0.60 -41.67 -10.65
C VAL A 584 1.60 -42.31 -11.62
N GLY A 585 2.56 -41.54 -12.13
CA GLY A 585 3.49 -41.95 -13.19
C GLY A 585 2.91 -41.90 -14.60
N GLU A 586 1.63 -41.51 -14.74
CA GLU A 586 0.92 -41.36 -16.01
C GLU A 586 0.42 -39.91 -16.14
N TYR A 587 0.66 -39.29 -17.30
CA TYR A 587 0.16 -37.95 -17.57
C TYR A 587 -1.32 -38.02 -17.93
N GLU A 588 -2.12 -37.12 -17.36
CA GLU A 588 -3.53 -36.95 -17.69
C GLU A 588 -3.92 -35.47 -17.54
N PRO A 589 -4.56 -34.83 -18.53
CA PRO A 589 -4.99 -33.45 -18.41
C PRO A 589 -6.02 -33.30 -17.29
N PHE A 590 -5.96 -32.19 -16.54
CA PHE A 590 -6.93 -31.96 -15.48
C PHE A 590 -8.21 -31.38 -16.09
N GLU A 591 -9.25 -32.19 -16.22
CA GLU A 591 -10.52 -31.72 -16.79
C GLU A 591 -11.42 -31.01 -15.76
N GLY A 592 -11.01 -30.95 -14.49
CA GLY A 592 -11.74 -30.24 -13.43
C GLY A 592 -11.49 -28.73 -13.41
N ILE A 593 -10.50 -28.21 -14.17
CA ILE A 593 -10.22 -26.77 -14.24
C ILE A 593 -11.03 -26.09 -15.35
N CYS A 594 -11.75 -25.04 -14.97
CA CYS A 594 -12.55 -24.19 -15.85
C CYS A 594 -11.94 -22.79 -15.97
N PHE A 595 -11.86 -22.28 -17.20
CA PHE A 595 -11.57 -20.86 -17.43
C PHE A 595 -12.90 -20.10 -17.42
N ALA A 596 -13.29 -19.58 -16.26
CA ALA A 596 -14.61 -19.03 -16.02
C ALA A 596 -14.65 -18.01 -14.86
N ASP A 597 -15.57 -17.05 -14.93
CA ASP A 597 -15.94 -16.22 -13.78
C ASP A 597 -17.04 -16.91 -12.98
N THR A 598 -16.69 -17.43 -11.80
CA THR A 598 -17.62 -18.17 -10.91
C THR A 598 -18.90 -17.39 -10.60
N LEU A 599 -18.81 -16.06 -10.41
CA LEU A 599 -19.98 -15.25 -10.07
C LEU A 599 -20.88 -15.00 -11.29
N GLU A 600 -20.32 -15.00 -12.50
CA GLU A 600 -21.09 -14.92 -13.75
C GLU A 600 -21.74 -16.26 -14.13
N LEU A 601 -21.06 -17.39 -13.87
CA LEU A 601 -21.63 -18.72 -14.12
C LEU A 601 -22.97 -18.94 -13.40
N ALA A 602 -23.21 -18.24 -12.28
CA ALA A 602 -24.45 -18.26 -11.53
C ALA A 602 -25.63 -17.56 -12.24
N GLU A 603 -25.37 -16.67 -13.21
CA GLU A 603 -26.38 -15.89 -13.93
C GLU A 603 -27.13 -16.70 -15.01
N GLY A 604 -26.72 -17.95 -15.27
CA GLY A 604 -27.45 -18.91 -16.11
C GLY A 604 -27.45 -18.61 -17.62
N GLN A 605 -26.76 -17.58 -18.09
CA GLN A 605 -26.64 -17.25 -19.51
C GLN A 605 -25.41 -17.92 -20.12
N GLN A 606 -25.60 -19.07 -20.76
CA GLN A 606 -24.74 -19.45 -21.87
C GLN A 606 -25.59 -19.70 -23.11
N LEU A 607 -25.32 -18.94 -24.16
CA LEU A 607 -25.72 -19.32 -25.51
C LEU A 607 -24.89 -20.55 -25.90
N PRO A 608 -25.50 -21.63 -26.42
CA PRO A 608 -24.73 -22.76 -26.90
C PRO A 608 -24.01 -22.35 -28.18
N LEU A 609 -22.67 -22.29 -28.19
CA LEU A 609 -21.80 -22.66 -29.32
C LEU A 609 -20.30 -22.27 -29.16
N PHE A 610 -19.46 -23.15 -29.74
CA PHE A 610 -18.12 -22.97 -30.36
C PHE A 610 -16.85 -23.51 -29.69
N VAL A 611 -16.76 -23.65 -28.36
CA VAL A 611 -15.69 -24.49 -27.74
C VAL A 611 -16.34 -25.53 -26.86
N GLU A 612 -16.53 -26.72 -27.43
CA GLU A 612 -17.24 -27.84 -26.80
C GLU A 612 -16.57 -28.22 -25.47
N GLU A 613 -15.24 -28.30 -25.43
CA GLU A 613 -14.50 -28.83 -24.27
C GLU A 613 -14.58 -27.95 -22.99
N ASN A 614 -14.29 -26.63 -23.03
CA ASN A 614 -14.38 -25.79 -21.81
C ASN A 614 -15.84 -25.65 -21.35
N THR A 615 -16.79 -25.59 -22.29
CA THR A 615 -18.22 -25.53 -21.99
C THR A 615 -18.69 -26.81 -21.31
N GLU A 616 -18.22 -27.98 -21.77
CA GLU A 616 -18.47 -29.28 -21.12
C GLU A 616 -17.90 -29.35 -19.71
N ARG A 617 -16.69 -28.84 -19.48
CA ARG A 617 -16.08 -28.77 -18.14
C ARG A 617 -16.94 -27.93 -17.18
N VAL A 618 -17.36 -26.75 -17.62
CA VAL A 618 -18.25 -25.86 -16.85
C VAL A 618 -19.60 -26.52 -16.57
N GLN A 619 -20.19 -27.19 -17.56
CA GLN A 619 -21.47 -27.88 -17.37
C GLN A 619 -21.34 -29.02 -16.36
N ARG A 620 -20.27 -29.80 -16.45
CA ARG A 620 -19.95 -30.88 -15.50
C ARG A 620 -19.79 -30.36 -14.07
N GLU A 621 -19.10 -29.24 -13.90
CA GLU A 621 -18.97 -28.57 -12.60
C GLU A 621 -20.32 -28.07 -12.08
N LYS A 622 -21.18 -27.51 -12.94
CA LYS A 622 -22.54 -27.07 -12.55
C LYS A 622 -23.40 -28.24 -12.06
N ASP A 623 -23.32 -29.37 -12.75
CA ASP A 623 -24.06 -30.59 -12.41
C ASP A 623 -23.50 -31.29 -11.16
N ALA A 624 -22.23 -31.03 -10.83
CA ALA A 624 -21.57 -31.58 -9.66
C ALA A 624 -22.31 -31.21 -8.37
N GLN A 625 -22.45 -32.20 -7.52
CA GLN A 625 -23.04 -32.11 -6.20
C GLN A 625 -21.98 -31.69 -5.16
N ILE A 626 -21.48 -30.46 -5.30
CA ILE A 626 -20.42 -29.90 -4.45
C ILE A 626 -20.80 -29.97 -2.96
N MET A 627 -19.94 -30.62 -2.17
CA MET A 627 -20.04 -30.76 -0.72
C MET A 627 -19.08 -29.81 0.00
N VAL A 628 -17.92 -29.51 -0.61
CA VAL A 628 -16.90 -28.62 -0.05
C VAL A 628 -16.59 -27.49 -1.03
N VAL A 629 -16.69 -26.26 -0.55
CA VAL A 629 -16.14 -25.09 -1.24
C VAL A 629 -14.94 -24.59 -0.43
N ILE A 630 -13.76 -24.51 -1.05
CA ILE A 630 -12.52 -24.07 -0.39
C ILE A 630 -11.79 -23.04 -1.25
N GLY A 631 -11.20 -21.98 -0.69
CA GLY A 631 -10.35 -21.10 -1.49
C GLY A 631 -9.99 -19.76 -0.86
N ASN A 632 -9.33 -18.92 -1.66
CA ASN A 632 -8.98 -17.53 -1.33
C ASN A 632 -9.64 -16.58 -2.35
N PRO A 633 -10.89 -16.12 -2.12
CA PRO A 633 -11.55 -15.21 -3.05
C PRO A 633 -10.90 -13.82 -3.06
N PRO A 634 -11.03 -13.02 -4.14
CA PRO A 634 -10.46 -11.68 -4.21
C PRO A 634 -11.13 -10.69 -3.23
N TYR A 635 -10.36 -9.69 -2.75
CA TYR A 635 -10.84 -8.65 -1.84
C TYR A 635 -10.84 -7.29 -2.53
N ASN A 636 -12.02 -6.74 -2.80
CA ASN A 636 -12.13 -5.42 -3.42
C ASN A 636 -13.51 -4.81 -3.15
N VAL A 637 -13.58 -3.78 -2.31
CA VAL A 637 -14.83 -3.02 -2.06
C VAL A 637 -15.15 -2.07 -3.22
N GLY A 638 -14.13 -1.61 -3.97
CA GLY A 638 -14.26 -0.67 -5.08
C GLY A 638 -13.02 0.20 -5.31
N GLN A 639 -13.09 1.06 -6.33
CA GLN A 639 -12.03 2.01 -6.69
C GLN A 639 -11.75 3.07 -5.61
N LYS A 640 -10.51 3.57 -5.56
CA LYS A 640 -10.08 4.64 -4.64
C LYS A 640 -10.54 6.03 -5.09
N SER A 641 -10.53 6.28 -6.40
CA SER A 641 -11.00 7.52 -7.01
C SER A 641 -11.97 7.21 -8.14
N GLU A 642 -13.03 8.01 -8.29
CA GLU A 642 -13.91 7.93 -9.46
C GLU A 642 -13.18 8.25 -10.77
N ASN A 643 -12.05 8.97 -10.69
CA ASN A 643 -11.19 9.24 -11.84
C ASN A 643 -10.39 8.02 -12.33
N ASP A 644 -10.29 6.96 -11.52
CA ASP A 644 -9.61 5.72 -11.93
C ASP A 644 -10.44 4.97 -12.99
N ASN A 645 -11.76 5.21 -13.00
CA ASN A 645 -12.77 4.57 -13.86
C ASN A 645 -12.65 3.04 -13.86
N ASN A 646 -12.53 2.46 -12.67
CA ASN A 646 -12.26 1.05 -12.42
C ASN A 646 -13.27 0.47 -11.41
N LYS A 647 -14.56 0.65 -11.69
CA LYS A 647 -15.64 0.18 -10.82
C LYS A 647 -15.69 -1.34 -10.81
N ASN A 648 -16.01 -1.92 -9.65
CA ASN A 648 -16.29 -3.35 -9.54
C ASN A 648 -17.40 -3.76 -10.51
N ARG A 649 -17.22 -4.94 -11.10
CA ARG A 649 -18.23 -5.57 -11.92
C ARG A 649 -19.51 -5.84 -11.10
N LYS A 650 -20.65 -5.69 -11.76
CA LYS A 650 -21.97 -6.03 -11.22
C LYS A 650 -22.34 -7.44 -11.64
N TYR A 651 -22.88 -8.21 -10.71
CA TYR A 651 -23.36 -9.58 -10.90
C TYR A 651 -24.84 -9.60 -10.48
N PRO A 652 -25.79 -9.34 -11.40
CA PRO A 652 -27.18 -9.05 -11.04
C PRO A 652 -27.84 -10.05 -10.07
N LEU A 653 -27.70 -11.35 -10.30
CA LEU A 653 -28.25 -12.40 -9.45
C LEU A 653 -27.52 -12.47 -8.10
N THR A 654 -26.19 -12.50 -8.10
CA THR A 654 -25.44 -12.57 -6.83
C THR A 654 -25.61 -11.28 -6.00
N ASP A 655 -25.61 -10.11 -6.65
CA ASP A 655 -25.88 -8.82 -6.02
C ASP A 655 -27.33 -8.76 -5.48
N ALA A 656 -28.30 -9.33 -6.20
CA ALA A 656 -29.68 -9.48 -5.71
C ALA A 656 -29.72 -10.39 -4.48
N ARG A 657 -29.01 -11.53 -4.49
CA ARG A 657 -28.93 -12.43 -3.32
C ARG A 657 -28.32 -11.75 -2.11
N VAL A 658 -27.22 -11.01 -2.27
CA VAL A 658 -26.61 -10.20 -1.19
C VAL A 658 -27.59 -9.13 -0.71
N SER A 659 -28.32 -8.49 -1.62
CA SER A 659 -29.32 -7.47 -1.31
C SER A 659 -30.48 -8.04 -0.49
N GLU A 660 -31.08 -9.15 -0.94
CA GLU A 660 -32.24 -9.81 -0.35
C GLU A 660 -31.95 -10.47 1.01
N THR A 661 -30.68 -10.80 1.27
CA THR A 661 -30.23 -11.42 2.52
C THR A 661 -29.49 -10.42 3.41
N TYR A 662 -28.18 -10.25 3.17
CA TYR A 662 -27.28 -9.50 4.03
C TYR A 662 -27.67 -8.02 4.12
N ALA A 663 -27.91 -7.36 2.99
CA ALA A 663 -28.20 -5.93 2.98
C ALA A 663 -29.58 -5.62 3.53
N LYS A 664 -30.62 -6.40 3.19
CA LYS A 664 -31.99 -6.21 3.67
C LYS A 664 -32.07 -6.22 5.19
N ASP A 665 -31.44 -7.20 5.82
CA ASP A 665 -31.53 -7.40 7.26
C ASP A 665 -30.50 -6.57 8.06
N SER A 666 -29.53 -5.94 7.39
CA SER A 666 -28.62 -4.99 8.03
C SER A 666 -29.32 -3.69 8.46
N LYS A 667 -29.06 -3.26 9.71
CA LYS A 667 -29.54 -1.99 10.29
C LYS A 667 -28.62 -0.80 9.98
N ALA A 668 -27.45 -1.04 9.39
CA ALA A 668 -26.51 -0.01 9.01
C ALA A 668 -27.11 0.95 7.97
N SER A 669 -26.77 2.23 8.09
CA SER A 669 -27.20 3.23 7.11
C SER A 669 -26.38 3.13 5.82
N ASN A 670 -25.08 2.85 5.94
CA ASN A 670 -24.19 2.63 4.80
C ASN A 670 -23.87 1.14 4.70
N LYS A 671 -24.15 0.56 3.53
CA LYS A 671 -24.03 -0.88 3.24
C LYS A 671 -23.02 -1.17 2.15
N ILE A 672 -22.21 -0.18 1.74
CA ILE A 672 -21.24 -0.34 0.64
C ILE A 672 -20.20 -1.43 0.92
N ALA A 673 -19.87 -1.69 2.19
CA ALA A 673 -18.94 -2.77 2.54
C ALA A 673 -19.47 -4.16 2.12
N LEU A 674 -20.78 -4.33 1.93
CA LEU A 674 -21.37 -5.58 1.45
C LEU A 674 -21.18 -5.79 -0.06
N SER A 675 -20.72 -4.79 -0.82
CA SER A 675 -20.39 -4.95 -2.24
C SER A 675 -18.99 -5.51 -2.49
N ASP A 676 -18.23 -5.78 -1.43
CA ASP A 676 -16.92 -6.45 -1.54
C ASP A 676 -17.08 -7.83 -2.18
N VAL A 677 -16.13 -8.20 -3.04
CA VAL A 677 -16.20 -9.43 -3.83
C VAL A 677 -16.18 -10.67 -2.93
N TYR A 678 -15.42 -10.68 -1.82
CA TYR A 678 -15.42 -11.83 -0.90
C TYR A 678 -16.80 -12.10 -0.28
N VAL A 679 -17.63 -11.06 -0.09
CA VAL A 679 -19.00 -11.20 0.41
C VAL A 679 -19.88 -11.91 -0.59
N LYS A 680 -19.70 -11.60 -1.89
CA LYS A 680 -20.37 -12.27 -2.99
C LYS A 680 -19.98 -13.74 -3.06
N PHE A 681 -18.68 -14.06 -2.91
CA PHE A 681 -18.22 -15.46 -2.86
C PHE A 681 -18.78 -16.24 -1.67
N PHE A 682 -18.86 -15.65 -0.47
CA PHE A 682 -19.52 -16.32 0.67
C PHE A 682 -21.00 -16.58 0.40
N ARG A 683 -21.73 -15.60 -0.12
CA ARG A 683 -23.16 -15.76 -0.45
C ARG A 683 -23.36 -16.82 -1.52
N TRP A 684 -22.55 -16.77 -2.58
CA TRP A 684 -22.56 -17.74 -3.67
C TRP A 684 -22.22 -19.15 -3.18
N ALA A 685 -21.17 -19.33 -2.37
CA ALA A 685 -20.77 -20.64 -1.85
C ALA A 685 -21.85 -21.25 -0.95
N SER A 686 -22.46 -20.42 -0.11
CA SER A 686 -23.58 -20.83 0.76
C SER A 686 -24.81 -21.28 -0.06
N ASP A 687 -25.08 -20.59 -1.17
CA ASP A 687 -26.16 -20.93 -2.10
C ASP A 687 -25.81 -22.16 -2.97
N ARG A 688 -24.54 -22.35 -3.34
CA ARG A 688 -24.04 -23.49 -4.14
C ARG A 688 -24.21 -24.84 -3.44
N LEU A 689 -24.13 -24.87 -2.11
CA LEU A 689 -24.46 -26.04 -1.30
C LEU A 689 -25.96 -26.41 -1.38
N GLY A 690 -26.84 -25.47 -1.76
CA GLY A 690 -28.29 -25.67 -1.76
C GLY A 690 -28.82 -25.89 -0.33
N ASN A 691 -29.62 -26.94 -0.12
CA ASN A 691 -30.08 -27.37 1.22
C ASN A 691 -29.26 -28.55 1.79
N ARG A 692 -28.16 -28.93 1.13
CA ARG A 692 -27.38 -30.11 1.49
C ARG A 692 -26.36 -29.78 2.56
N ASP A 693 -25.95 -30.83 3.27
CA ASP A 693 -24.82 -30.81 4.19
C ASP A 693 -23.52 -30.53 3.45
N GLY A 694 -22.60 -29.80 4.09
CA GLY A 694 -21.35 -29.41 3.46
C GLY A 694 -20.53 -28.40 4.25
N VAL A 695 -19.43 -27.99 3.65
CA VAL A 695 -18.41 -27.12 4.25
C VAL A 695 -18.06 -25.97 3.30
N VAL A 696 -18.00 -24.74 3.83
CA VAL A 696 -17.40 -23.59 3.17
C VAL A 696 -16.16 -23.17 3.97
N CYS A 697 -14.98 -23.24 3.35
CA CYS A 697 -13.69 -22.89 3.97
C CYS A 697 -12.99 -21.79 3.17
N MET A 698 -12.93 -20.57 3.69
CA MET A 698 -12.33 -19.44 2.97
C MET A 698 -11.40 -18.63 3.87
N ILE A 699 -10.30 -18.14 3.29
CA ILE A 699 -9.51 -17.06 3.88
C ILE A 699 -9.96 -15.72 3.29
N THR A 700 -10.42 -14.80 4.14
CA THR A 700 -11.04 -13.55 3.70
C THR A 700 -10.71 -12.36 4.61
N ASN A 701 -11.15 -11.17 4.21
CA ASN A 701 -11.14 -9.97 5.06
C ASN A 701 -11.98 -10.18 6.34
N ASN A 702 -11.49 -9.70 7.49
CA ASN A 702 -12.16 -9.81 8.80
C ASN A 702 -13.24 -8.75 9.05
N SER A 703 -13.55 -7.89 8.09
CA SER A 703 -14.56 -6.82 8.25
C SER A 703 -15.92 -7.34 8.75
N PHE A 704 -16.33 -8.54 8.34
CA PHE A 704 -17.63 -9.09 8.73
C PHE A 704 -17.75 -9.50 10.20
N ILE A 705 -16.63 -9.67 10.91
CA ILE A 705 -16.62 -10.10 12.31
C ILE A 705 -17.20 -9.03 13.23
N ASP A 706 -16.86 -7.75 13.00
CA ASP A 706 -17.18 -6.68 13.94
C ASP A 706 -17.82 -5.42 13.33
N GLN A 707 -17.64 -5.15 12.03
CA GLN A 707 -18.16 -3.93 11.42
C GLN A 707 -19.70 -3.89 11.39
N VAL A 708 -20.23 -2.67 11.47
CA VAL A 708 -21.67 -2.39 11.60
C VAL A 708 -22.47 -2.85 10.38
N ALA A 709 -21.92 -2.72 9.17
CA ALA A 709 -22.61 -3.08 7.92
C ALA A 709 -22.88 -4.59 7.73
N PHE A 710 -22.24 -5.44 8.54
CA PHE A 710 -22.26 -6.90 8.38
C PHE A 710 -23.14 -7.63 9.40
N ASP A 711 -23.94 -6.90 10.18
CA ASP A 711 -24.94 -7.48 11.10
C ASP A 711 -25.91 -8.43 10.39
N GLY A 712 -26.40 -8.04 9.21
CA GLY A 712 -27.21 -8.93 8.37
C GLY A 712 -26.43 -10.15 7.87
N MET A 713 -25.17 -9.98 7.44
CA MET A 713 -24.33 -11.12 7.01
C MET A 713 -24.12 -12.11 8.16
N ARG A 714 -23.77 -11.62 9.36
CA ARG A 714 -23.59 -12.46 10.55
C ARG A 714 -24.85 -13.23 10.92
N MET A 715 -26.02 -12.58 10.85
CA MET A 715 -27.31 -13.24 11.06
C MET A 715 -27.54 -14.38 10.06
N HIS A 716 -27.32 -14.14 8.77
CA HIS A 716 -27.53 -15.16 7.75
C HIS A 716 -26.49 -16.28 7.80
N LEU A 717 -25.23 -16.01 8.14
CA LEU A 717 -24.23 -17.07 8.37
C LEU A 717 -24.66 -18.00 9.52
N GLN A 718 -25.15 -17.43 10.62
CA GLN A 718 -25.74 -18.22 11.73
C GLN A 718 -26.99 -18.98 11.30
N LYS A 719 -27.75 -18.46 10.34
CA LYS A 719 -28.93 -19.15 9.81
C LYS A 719 -28.53 -20.34 8.95
N ASP A 720 -27.57 -20.13 8.05
CA ASP A 720 -27.18 -21.04 6.97
C ASP A 720 -26.25 -22.16 7.44
N PHE A 721 -25.52 -21.97 8.54
CA PHE A 721 -24.54 -22.92 9.06
C PHE A 721 -24.84 -23.32 10.51
N THR A 722 -24.49 -24.55 10.87
CA THR A 722 -24.62 -25.10 12.23
C THR A 722 -23.38 -24.81 13.07
N THR A 723 -22.20 -24.85 12.47
CA THR A 723 -20.95 -24.59 13.19
C THR A 723 -20.07 -23.64 12.37
N ILE A 724 -19.53 -22.60 12.99
CA ILE A 724 -18.59 -21.68 12.35
C ILE A 724 -17.31 -21.63 13.18
N TYR A 725 -16.18 -21.98 12.58
CA TYR A 725 -14.85 -21.76 13.12
C TYR A 725 -14.25 -20.54 12.44
N HIS A 726 -13.74 -19.57 13.19
CA HIS A 726 -13.05 -18.41 12.63
C HIS A 726 -11.74 -18.12 13.37
N ILE A 727 -10.65 -18.09 12.62
CA ILE A 727 -9.31 -17.73 13.11
C ILE A 727 -8.95 -16.36 12.57
N ASP A 728 -8.95 -15.36 13.45
CA ASP A 728 -8.58 -13.99 13.16
C ASP A 728 -7.05 -13.84 13.18
N LEU A 729 -6.46 -13.74 11.99
CA LEU A 729 -5.01 -13.54 11.82
C LEU A 729 -4.60 -12.06 11.93
N HIS A 730 -5.49 -11.14 12.31
CA HIS A 730 -5.19 -9.71 12.47
C HIS A 730 -4.57 -9.07 11.21
N GLY A 731 -3.75 -8.03 11.37
CA GLY A 731 -3.03 -7.36 10.29
C GLY A 731 -3.72 -6.11 9.73
N ASN A 732 -4.79 -5.62 10.38
CA ASN A 732 -5.46 -4.39 9.97
C ASN A 732 -4.71 -3.16 10.49
N VAL A 733 -3.91 -2.54 9.62
CA VAL A 733 -3.09 -1.36 9.92
C VAL A 733 -3.94 -0.13 10.27
N ARG A 734 -5.18 -0.07 9.78
CA ARG A 734 -6.07 1.07 10.01
C ARG A 734 -6.66 1.06 11.41
N LYS A 735 -6.87 -0.12 11.99
CA LYS A 735 -7.41 -0.33 13.35
C LYS A 735 -6.36 -0.14 14.44
N ASN A 736 -5.08 -0.47 14.18
CA ASN A 736 -4.00 -0.28 15.16
C ASN A 736 -2.90 0.65 14.59
N PRO A 737 -2.80 1.91 15.08
CA PRO A 737 -1.82 2.87 14.58
C PRO A 737 -0.37 2.56 15.04
N LYS A 738 -0.17 1.58 15.94
CA LYS A 738 1.17 1.14 16.38
C LYS A 738 1.81 0.14 15.40
N ILE A 739 1.01 -0.44 14.49
CA ILE A 739 1.53 -1.23 13.37
C ILE A 739 1.54 -0.35 12.12
N SER A 740 2.56 -0.52 11.28
CA SER A 740 2.74 0.27 10.06
C SER A 740 3.27 -0.61 8.93
N GLY A 741 2.98 -0.22 7.69
CA GLY A 741 3.39 -0.98 6.52
C GLY A 741 2.59 -2.28 6.37
N THR A 742 3.21 -3.31 5.80
CA THR A 742 2.53 -4.55 5.39
C THR A 742 3.05 -5.79 6.12
N THR A 743 4.00 -5.63 7.04
CA THR A 743 4.78 -6.71 7.66
C THR A 743 4.00 -7.59 8.64
N HIS A 744 2.87 -7.09 9.15
CA HIS A 744 2.03 -7.78 10.14
C HIS A 744 0.85 -8.52 9.51
N ASN A 745 0.67 -8.46 8.19
CA ASN A 745 -0.36 -9.21 7.48
C ASN A 745 0.27 -10.37 6.71
N VAL A 746 -0.41 -11.52 6.69
CA VAL A 746 0.11 -12.76 6.04
C VAL A 746 0.29 -12.63 4.52
N PHE A 747 -0.47 -11.74 3.87
CA PHE A 747 -0.38 -11.44 2.44
C PHE A 747 0.38 -10.15 2.12
N GLY A 748 0.88 -9.43 3.13
CA GLY A 748 1.51 -8.14 2.88
C GLY A 748 0.52 -7.04 2.48
N ILE A 749 -0.74 -7.11 2.94
CA ILE A 749 -1.76 -6.06 2.72
C ILE A 749 -2.09 -5.32 4.02
N GLN A 750 -2.96 -4.30 3.96
CA GLN A 750 -3.28 -3.41 5.10
C GLN A 750 -4.61 -3.72 5.81
N VAL A 751 -5.42 -4.63 5.27
CA VAL A 751 -6.67 -5.08 5.89
C VAL A 751 -6.44 -6.31 6.74
N GLY A 752 -7.29 -6.54 7.74
CA GLY A 752 -7.19 -7.76 8.56
C GLY A 752 -7.75 -8.96 7.81
N VAL A 753 -7.15 -10.13 7.99
CA VAL A 753 -7.57 -11.37 7.31
C VAL A 753 -7.71 -12.53 8.27
N GLY A 754 -8.50 -13.53 7.91
CA GLY A 754 -8.78 -14.67 8.77
C GLY A 754 -9.36 -15.85 8.02
N VAL A 755 -9.19 -17.03 8.59
CA VAL A 755 -9.68 -18.30 8.03
C VAL A 755 -11.03 -18.61 8.64
N THR A 756 -12.05 -18.81 7.81
CA THR A 756 -13.41 -19.17 8.25
C THR A 756 -13.77 -20.55 7.70
N ILE A 757 -14.23 -21.44 8.56
CA ILE A 757 -14.75 -22.76 8.22
C ILE A 757 -16.19 -22.84 8.72
N ALA A 758 -17.14 -22.73 7.79
CA ALA A 758 -18.57 -22.76 8.06
C ALA A 758 -19.14 -24.11 7.63
N VAL A 759 -19.73 -24.83 8.59
CA VAL A 759 -20.22 -26.21 8.43
C VAL A 759 -21.73 -26.20 8.50
N ARG A 760 -22.38 -26.88 7.56
CA ARG A 760 -23.81 -27.19 7.61
C ARG A 760 -23.99 -28.68 7.78
N ASN A 761 -24.62 -29.07 8.89
CA ASN A 761 -24.92 -30.46 9.20
C ASN A 761 -26.36 -30.57 9.72
N ALA A 762 -27.28 -31.09 8.92
CA ALA A 762 -28.70 -31.19 9.26
C ALA A 762 -28.97 -32.05 10.51
N LYS A 763 -28.02 -32.91 10.92
CA LYS A 763 -28.11 -33.69 12.17
C LYS A 763 -27.77 -32.87 13.42
N GLN A 764 -27.08 -31.75 13.26
CA GLN A 764 -26.68 -30.88 14.37
C GLN A 764 -27.74 -29.79 14.62
N LEU A 765 -28.37 -29.83 15.79
CA LEU A 765 -29.39 -28.84 16.17
C LEU A 765 -28.81 -27.60 16.86
N LYS A 766 -27.67 -27.75 17.56
CA LYS A 766 -27.02 -26.62 18.24
C LYS A 766 -26.23 -25.79 17.22
N LYS A 767 -26.49 -24.48 17.19
CA LYS A 767 -25.70 -23.53 16.41
C LYS A 767 -24.58 -22.96 17.26
N VAL A 768 -23.33 -23.08 16.81
CA VAL A 768 -22.14 -22.69 17.60
C VAL A 768 -21.15 -21.90 16.75
N ILE A 769 -20.53 -20.89 17.36
CA ILE A 769 -19.46 -20.10 16.75
C ILE A 769 -18.22 -20.21 17.63
N TYR A 770 -17.15 -20.74 17.05
CA TYR A 770 -15.83 -20.84 17.66
C TYR A 770 -14.91 -19.78 17.06
N TYR A 771 -14.28 -19.00 17.93
CA TYR A 771 -13.40 -17.91 17.56
C TYR A 771 -12.03 -18.08 18.19
N ASN A 772 -10.99 -17.86 17.41
CA ASN A 772 -9.63 -17.71 17.90
C ASN A 772 -9.00 -16.47 17.27
N ARG A 773 -8.13 -15.80 18.01
CA ARG A 773 -7.46 -14.58 17.58
C ARG A 773 -5.99 -14.66 17.94
N VAL A 774 -5.12 -14.46 16.94
CA VAL A 774 -3.67 -14.37 17.16
C VAL A 774 -3.29 -13.01 17.78
N PRO A 775 -2.16 -12.90 18.49
CA PRO A 775 -1.69 -11.62 19.00
C PRO A 775 -1.51 -10.53 17.92
N ASP A 776 -1.92 -9.31 18.23
CA ASP A 776 -2.03 -8.21 17.26
C ASP A 776 -0.66 -7.75 16.69
N PHE A 777 0.42 -7.89 17.48
CA PHE A 777 1.77 -7.49 17.10
C PHE A 777 2.59 -8.59 16.39
N TRP A 778 2.04 -9.77 16.19
CA TRP A 778 2.73 -10.81 15.42
C TRP A 778 2.94 -10.37 13.96
N ARG A 779 4.15 -10.61 13.46
CA ARG A 779 4.52 -10.45 12.05
C ARG A 779 4.03 -11.65 11.24
N LYS A 780 4.11 -11.52 9.91
CA LYS A 780 3.77 -12.58 8.96
C LYS A 780 4.34 -13.95 9.35
N ALA A 781 5.64 -14.03 9.65
CA ALA A 781 6.33 -15.28 9.96
C ALA A 781 5.75 -15.98 11.20
N GLU A 782 5.46 -15.24 12.27
CA GLU A 782 4.90 -15.80 13.52
C GLU A 782 3.49 -16.36 13.30
N LYS A 783 2.67 -15.68 12.50
CA LYS A 783 1.31 -16.13 12.15
C LYS A 783 1.31 -17.41 11.31
N LEU A 784 2.21 -17.50 10.34
CA LEU A 784 2.36 -18.70 9.52
C LEU A 784 2.93 -19.87 10.34
N ALA A 785 3.90 -19.61 11.21
CA ALA A 785 4.44 -20.60 12.13
C ALA A 785 3.36 -21.15 13.08
N PHE A 786 2.46 -20.30 13.59
CA PHE A 786 1.32 -20.72 14.40
C PHE A 786 0.39 -21.68 13.66
N LEU A 787 0.00 -21.36 12.42
CA LEU A 787 -0.86 -22.27 11.63
C LEU A 787 -0.17 -23.60 11.35
N LYS A 788 1.13 -23.57 11.04
CA LYS A 788 1.95 -24.77 10.83
C LYS A 788 2.06 -25.63 12.09
N GLU A 789 2.30 -25.01 13.25
CA GLU A 789 2.37 -25.69 14.54
C GLU A 789 1.05 -26.37 14.91
N LYS A 790 -0.07 -25.66 14.69
CA LYS A 790 -1.40 -26.16 15.01
C LYS A 790 -1.87 -27.23 14.04
N GLY A 791 -1.47 -27.17 12.78
CA GLY A 791 -1.75 -28.17 11.75
C GLY A 791 -3.21 -28.17 11.25
N ASN A 792 -4.20 -28.19 12.15
CA ASN A 792 -5.62 -28.08 11.84
C ASN A 792 -6.43 -27.45 12.99
N ILE A 793 -7.75 -27.34 12.84
CA ILE A 793 -8.66 -26.76 13.84
C ILE A 793 -8.73 -27.50 15.18
N SER A 794 -8.34 -28.77 15.28
CA SER A 794 -8.49 -29.56 16.52
C SER A 794 -7.44 -29.22 17.58
N ALA A 795 -6.31 -28.62 17.18
CA ALA A 795 -5.27 -28.14 18.10
C ALA A 795 -5.46 -26.66 18.52
N ILE A 796 -6.47 -25.99 17.99
CA ILE A 796 -6.76 -24.58 18.28
C ILE A 796 -7.57 -24.49 19.58
N GLU A 797 -7.17 -23.54 20.43
CA GLU A 797 -7.94 -23.17 21.62
C GLU A 797 -9.04 -22.20 21.22
N TRP A 798 -10.29 -22.65 21.34
CA TRP A 798 -11.46 -21.92 20.85
C TRP A 798 -12.20 -21.18 21.97
N LEU A 799 -12.59 -19.94 21.68
CA LEU A 799 -13.60 -19.21 22.42
C LEU A 799 -14.96 -19.45 21.76
N GLU A 800 -15.92 -20.05 22.49
CA GLU A 800 -17.31 -20.11 22.05
C GLU A 800 -17.95 -18.72 22.20
N LEU A 801 -18.30 -18.10 21.07
CA LEU A 801 -18.97 -16.80 21.06
C LEU A 801 -20.46 -16.97 21.32
N GLN A 802 -21.03 -16.04 22.09
CA GLN A 802 -22.47 -15.91 22.33
C GLN A 802 -22.96 -14.60 21.70
N PRO A 803 -23.44 -14.66 20.44
CA PRO A 803 -23.99 -13.52 19.75
C PRO A 803 -25.20 -12.94 20.49
N ASN A 804 -25.29 -11.61 20.57
CA ASN A 804 -26.47 -10.98 21.15
C ASN A 804 -27.64 -10.86 20.15
N GLU A 805 -28.77 -10.34 20.62
CA GLU A 805 -29.99 -10.13 19.81
C GLU A 805 -29.79 -9.20 18.59
N ARG A 806 -28.72 -8.40 18.59
CA ARG A 806 -28.34 -7.52 17.46
C ARG A 806 -27.34 -8.20 16.50
N HIS A 807 -27.14 -9.51 16.63
CA HIS A 807 -26.20 -10.31 15.84
C HIS A 807 -24.75 -9.79 15.91
N ILE A 808 -24.36 -9.24 17.06
CA ILE A 808 -22.97 -8.88 17.36
C ILE A 808 -22.27 -10.13 17.90
N TRP A 809 -21.21 -10.59 17.24
CA TRP A 809 -20.43 -11.75 17.68
C TRP A 809 -19.46 -11.40 18.81
N MET A 810 -18.75 -10.27 18.70
CA MET A 810 -17.82 -9.79 19.71
C MET A 810 -18.57 -8.97 20.77
N THR A 811 -19.05 -9.65 21.81
CA THR A 811 -19.84 -9.06 22.92
C THR A 811 -19.00 -8.75 24.16
N GLU A 812 -17.76 -9.23 24.23
CA GLU A 812 -16.82 -8.92 25.31
C GLU A 812 -16.67 -7.39 25.48
N GLY A 813 -16.70 -6.92 26.72
CA GLY A 813 -16.58 -5.50 27.04
C GLY A 813 -17.87 -4.67 26.87
N LEU A 814 -18.92 -5.19 26.21
CA LEU A 814 -20.21 -4.48 26.16
C LEU A 814 -20.87 -4.43 27.54
N ARG A 815 -21.49 -3.29 27.84
CA ARG A 815 -22.23 -3.03 29.08
C ARG A 815 -23.73 -2.88 28.79
N PRO A 816 -24.60 -3.80 29.25
CA PRO A 816 -26.04 -3.74 28.97
C PRO A 816 -26.70 -2.47 29.50
N GLU A 817 -26.25 -1.97 30.66
CA GLU A 817 -26.79 -0.77 31.32
C GLU A 817 -26.66 0.48 30.44
N PHE A 818 -25.68 0.52 29.52
CA PHE A 818 -25.52 1.63 28.57
C PHE A 818 -26.80 1.92 27.76
N SER A 819 -27.53 0.87 27.38
CA SER A 819 -28.78 0.99 26.61
C SER A 819 -29.96 1.58 27.41
N THR A 820 -29.83 1.67 28.74
CA THR A 820 -30.84 2.24 29.63
C THR A 820 -30.70 3.76 29.78
N TYR A 821 -29.54 4.31 29.44
CA TYR A 821 -29.24 5.73 29.52
C TYR A 821 -29.86 6.52 28.35
N PHE A 822 -29.74 7.85 28.41
CA PHE A 822 -30.42 8.75 27.47
C PHE A 822 -29.66 8.81 26.14
N PRO A 823 -30.19 8.25 25.04
CA PRO A 823 -29.49 8.31 23.75
C PRO A 823 -29.35 9.76 23.28
N MET A 824 -28.15 10.14 22.80
CA MET A 824 -27.93 11.46 22.24
C MET A 824 -28.83 11.73 21.02
N GLY A 825 -29.10 10.72 20.18
CA GLY A 825 -29.97 10.85 19.02
C GLY A 825 -30.44 9.50 18.50
N SER A 826 -31.47 9.50 17.66
CA SER A 826 -32.02 8.29 17.05
C SER A 826 -32.52 8.53 15.63
N LYS A 827 -32.73 7.46 14.86
CA LYS A 827 -33.32 7.57 13.51
C LYS A 827 -34.80 7.94 13.59
N GLU A 828 -35.51 7.46 14.61
CA GLU A 828 -36.93 7.72 14.87
C GLU A 828 -37.18 9.21 15.13
N ALA A 829 -36.25 9.90 15.81
CA ALA A 829 -36.31 11.34 16.01
C ALA A 829 -36.34 12.13 14.68
N ARG A 830 -35.71 11.59 13.62
CA ARG A 830 -35.72 12.19 12.28
C ARG A 830 -37.07 11.99 11.56
N LEU A 831 -37.80 10.90 11.86
CA LEU A 831 -39.11 10.57 11.27
C LEU A 831 -40.26 11.42 11.82
N VAL A 832 -40.03 12.18 12.89
CA VAL A 832 -41.00 13.19 13.36
C VAL A 832 -41.16 14.33 12.34
N LYS A 833 -40.10 14.67 11.58
CA LYS A 833 -40.21 15.67 10.49
C LYS A 833 -41.12 15.21 9.35
N SER A 834 -41.31 13.91 9.14
CA SER A 834 -42.21 13.35 8.10
C SER A 834 -43.64 13.11 8.58
N GLY A 835 -43.98 13.51 9.82
CA GLY A 835 -45.34 13.34 10.39
C GLY A 835 -45.69 11.90 10.75
N THR A 836 -44.72 10.98 10.72
CA THR A 836 -44.94 9.53 10.88
C THR A 836 -45.01 9.10 12.35
N ILE A 837 -44.43 9.89 13.26
CA ILE A 837 -44.40 9.63 14.70
C ILE A 837 -44.70 10.95 15.44
N ALA A 838 -45.55 10.91 16.48
CA ALA A 838 -45.82 12.06 17.33
C ALA A 838 -44.55 12.51 18.09
N GLU A 839 -44.34 13.82 18.23
CA GLU A 839 -43.16 14.39 18.91
C GLU A 839 -43.04 13.92 20.38
N SER A 840 -44.16 13.58 21.03
CA SER A 840 -44.20 13.01 22.38
C SER A 840 -43.51 11.64 22.52
N ASN A 841 -43.24 10.94 21.41
CA ASN A 841 -42.62 9.63 21.41
C ASN A 841 -41.09 9.66 21.20
N VAL A 842 -40.49 10.84 21.01
CA VAL A 842 -39.03 10.98 20.85
C VAL A 842 -38.36 11.00 22.22
N LYS A 843 -37.65 9.92 22.54
CA LYS A 843 -36.90 9.76 23.79
C LYS A 843 -35.39 9.89 23.57
N THR A 844 -34.94 11.04 23.04
CA THR A 844 -33.52 11.35 22.80
C THR A 844 -33.16 12.74 23.29
N ILE A 845 -31.87 13.01 23.52
CA ILE A 845 -31.40 14.34 23.93
C ILE A 845 -31.52 15.35 22.78
N PHE A 846 -30.96 15.03 21.62
CA PHE A 846 -30.99 15.87 20.43
C PHE A 846 -32.02 15.35 19.42
N LYS A 847 -32.77 16.28 18.82
CA LYS A 847 -33.75 15.99 17.77
C LYS A 847 -33.08 15.76 16.41
N THR A 848 -32.09 16.58 16.09
CA THR A 848 -31.35 16.57 14.81
C THR A 848 -29.86 16.40 15.06
N TYR A 849 -29.18 15.69 14.17
CA TYR A 849 -27.74 15.53 14.17
C TYR A 849 -27.27 15.21 12.74
N SER A 850 -26.04 15.53 12.40
CA SER A 850 -25.52 15.47 11.02
C SER A 850 -24.10 14.92 10.99
N LEU A 851 -23.70 14.30 9.89
CA LEU A 851 -22.28 14.19 9.61
C LEU A 851 -21.73 15.55 9.15
N GLY A 852 -20.43 15.78 9.37
CA GLY A 852 -19.68 16.87 8.72
C GLY A 852 -19.76 16.78 7.19
N PRO A 853 -19.67 17.89 6.43
CA PRO A 853 -19.70 17.82 4.97
C PRO A 853 -18.55 17.00 4.39
N ARG A 854 -18.85 16.27 3.30
CA ARG A 854 -17.90 15.49 2.52
C ARG A 854 -17.74 16.13 1.15
N THR A 855 -16.50 16.43 0.76
CA THR A 855 -16.23 17.07 -0.53
C THR A 855 -15.92 16.06 -1.64
N ASN A 856 -15.19 14.97 -1.32
CA ASN A 856 -14.49 14.08 -2.25
C ASN A 856 -13.43 14.78 -3.14
N ARG A 857 -13.13 16.05 -2.90
CA ARG A 857 -12.22 16.88 -3.71
C ARG A 857 -11.58 18.01 -2.92
N ASP A 858 -11.13 17.71 -1.70
CA ASP A 858 -10.57 18.69 -0.76
C ASP A 858 -9.53 19.62 -1.42
N ASP A 859 -8.62 19.07 -2.23
CA ASP A 859 -7.57 19.83 -2.94
C ASP A 859 -8.12 20.99 -3.78
N TRP A 860 -9.35 20.85 -4.29
CA TRP A 860 -10.00 21.84 -5.15
C TRP A 860 -10.85 22.85 -4.38
N VAL A 861 -11.61 22.37 -3.38
CA VAL A 861 -12.63 23.17 -2.68
C VAL A 861 -12.21 23.61 -1.28
N ARG A 862 -10.98 23.29 -0.84
CA ARG A 862 -10.40 23.77 0.42
C ARG A 862 -9.03 24.40 0.20
N ASP A 863 -8.67 25.37 1.02
CA ASP A 863 -7.32 25.93 1.07
C ASP A 863 -7.09 26.73 2.37
N PHE A 864 -5.84 26.87 2.81
CA PHE A 864 -5.48 27.84 3.86
C PHE A 864 -5.56 29.28 3.34
N ASN A 865 -5.22 29.49 2.07
CA ASN A 865 -5.23 30.79 1.42
C ASN A 865 -6.54 31.00 0.65
N ARG A 866 -7.28 32.04 1.04
CA ARG A 866 -8.59 32.36 0.46
C ARG A 866 -8.51 32.65 -1.05
N GLU A 867 -7.50 33.40 -1.50
CA GLU A 867 -7.37 33.76 -2.92
C GLU A 867 -6.97 32.54 -3.77
N ALA A 868 -6.12 31.67 -3.22
CA ALA A 868 -5.78 30.40 -3.86
C ALA A 868 -7.03 29.53 -4.05
N LEU A 869 -7.86 29.41 -3.01
CA LEU A 869 -9.15 28.71 -3.10
C LEU A 869 -10.04 29.32 -4.19
N THR A 870 -10.20 30.64 -4.20
CA THR A 870 -10.99 31.35 -5.22
C THR A 870 -10.55 30.99 -6.64
N ARG A 871 -9.23 31.04 -6.93
CA ARG A 871 -8.69 30.66 -8.25
C ARG A 871 -8.93 29.19 -8.59
N LYS A 872 -8.82 28.28 -7.62
CA LYS A 872 -9.09 26.85 -7.83
C LYS A 872 -10.55 26.60 -8.16
N VAL A 873 -11.47 27.19 -7.40
CA VAL A 873 -12.90 27.02 -7.56
C VAL A 873 -13.38 27.60 -8.88
N PHE A 874 -12.91 28.78 -9.30
CA PHE A 874 -13.26 29.33 -10.62
C PHE A 874 -12.92 28.36 -11.74
N ARG A 875 -11.70 27.82 -11.76
CA ARG A 875 -11.28 26.83 -12.76
C ARG A 875 -12.12 25.55 -12.71
N LEU A 876 -12.46 25.08 -11.50
CA LEU A 876 -13.28 23.88 -11.33
C LEU A 876 -14.72 24.11 -11.81
N VAL A 877 -15.34 25.23 -11.45
CA VAL A 877 -16.70 25.61 -11.89
C VAL A 877 -16.76 25.72 -13.41
N ASP A 878 -15.79 26.41 -14.02
CA ASP A 878 -15.72 26.56 -15.48
C ASP A 878 -15.56 25.20 -16.17
N THR A 879 -14.67 24.34 -15.65
CA THR A 879 -14.46 22.99 -16.18
C THR A 879 -15.74 22.15 -16.08
N TYR A 880 -16.37 22.11 -14.90
CA TYR A 880 -17.57 21.32 -14.67
C TYR A 880 -18.74 21.81 -15.53
N ASN A 881 -19.01 23.12 -15.55
CA ASN A 881 -20.09 23.68 -16.36
C ASN A 881 -19.85 23.48 -17.87
N GLY A 882 -18.59 23.49 -18.31
CA GLY A 882 -18.24 23.11 -19.68
C GLY A 882 -18.61 21.66 -20.01
N GLU A 883 -18.45 20.72 -19.06
CA GLU A 883 -18.91 19.35 -19.22
C GLU A 883 -20.44 19.24 -19.21
N VAL A 884 -21.14 20.05 -18.41
CA VAL A 884 -22.61 20.16 -18.44
C VAL A 884 -23.10 20.63 -19.82
N ASP A 885 -22.47 21.66 -20.38
CA ASP A 885 -22.81 22.12 -21.73
C ASP A 885 -22.53 21.07 -22.80
N ARG A 886 -21.42 20.31 -22.68
CA ARG A 886 -21.13 19.18 -23.57
C ARG A 886 -22.19 18.08 -23.44
N TRP A 887 -22.64 17.80 -22.22
CA TRP A 887 -23.67 16.78 -21.94
C TRP A 887 -25.01 17.19 -22.54
N HIS A 888 -25.43 18.45 -22.38
CA HIS A 888 -26.63 18.98 -23.02
C HIS A 888 -26.57 18.93 -24.55
N ARG A 889 -25.44 19.35 -25.15
CA ARG A 889 -25.26 19.32 -26.60
C ARG A 889 -25.25 17.91 -27.19
N ARG A 890 -24.90 16.90 -26.39
CA ARG A 890 -24.84 15.51 -26.84
C ARG A 890 -26.21 14.91 -27.18
N GLY A 891 -27.30 15.34 -26.53
CA GLY A 891 -28.64 14.78 -26.76
C GLY A 891 -28.81 13.30 -26.35
N SER A 892 -29.80 12.61 -26.90
CA SER A 892 -30.27 11.26 -26.53
C SER A 892 -29.38 10.08 -27.00
N ASN A 893 -28.06 10.28 -27.13
CA ASN A 893 -27.12 9.19 -27.41
C ASN A 893 -27.07 8.18 -26.23
N ASN A 894 -26.86 6.89 -26.52
CA ASN A 894 -26.88 5.79 -25.53
C ASN A 894 -25.59 5.61 -24.68
N THR A 895 -24.55 6.42 -24.86
CA THR A 895 -23.28 6.29 -24.10
C THR A 895 -23.46 6.57 -22.60
N GLY A 896 -22.87 5.78 -21.71
CA GLY A 896 -22.91 6.05 -20.27
C GLY A 896 -22.24 7.37 -19.88
N VAL A 897 -22.50 7.88 -18.67
CA VAL A 897 -21.76 9.05 -18.14
C VAL A 897 -20.29 8.74 -17.92
N ASP A 898 -19.98 7.50 -17.52
CA ASP A 898 -18.61 7.06 -17.25
C ASP A 898 -17.73 7.03 -18.51
N ASP A 899 -18.33 6.85 -19.70
CA ASP A 899 -17.64 6.86 -21.01
C ASP A 899 -17.61 8.25 -21.66
N PHE A 900 -18.30 9.23 -21.06
CA PHE A 900 -18.47 10.57 -21.62
C PHE A 900 -17.50 11.59 -21.04
N VAL A 901 -17.31 11.54 -19.72
CA VAL A 901 -16.54 12.55 -18.99
C VAL A 901 -15.04 12.40 -19.22
N ILE A 902 -14.31 13.52 -19.08
CA ILE A 902 -12.85 13.50 -19.11
C ILE A 902 -12.30 13.17 -17.73
N TYR A 903 -11.45 12.15 -17.65
CA TYR A 903 -10.73 11.79 -16.43
C TYR A 903 -9.35 12.46 -16.41
N ASP A 904 -9.30 13.71 -15.98
CA ASP A 904 -8.07 14.49 -15.79
C ASP A 904 -8.06 15.14 -14.40
N ASP A 905 -7.30 14.56 -13.47
CA ASP A 905 -7.18 15.03 -12.09
C ASP A 905 -6.71 16.50 -12.00
N LYS A 906 -5.99 17.01 -13.01
CA LYS A 906 -5.53 18.42 -13.07
C LYS A 906 -6.63 19.40 -13.44
N ARG A 907 -7.80 18.93 -13.89
CA ARG A 907 -8.94 19.76 -14.28
C ARG A 907 -10.15 19.53 -13.38
N ILE A 908 -10.45 18.27 -13.08
CA ILE A 908 -11.64 17.89 -12.33
C ILE A 908 -11.45 16.56 -11.61
N LYS A 909 -11.84 16.53 -10.34
CA LYS A 909 -11.94 15.30 -9.55
C LYS A 909 -13.39 14.88 -9.45
N TRP A 910 -13.77 13.90 -10.27
CA TRP A 910 -15.14 13.38 -10.29
C TRP A 910 -15.47 12.66 -8.99
N SER A 911 -16.76 12.62 -8.71
CA SER A 911 -17.37 11.79 -7.68
C SER A 911 -18.70 11.27 -8.21
N ARG A 912 -19.34 10.35 -7.49
CA ARG A 912 -20.63 9.78 -7.90
C ARG A 912 -21.67 10.89 -8.03
N ASP A 913 -21.81 11.73 -7.01
CA ASP A 913 -22.90 12.71 -6.98
C ASP A 913 -22.64 13.88 -7.94
N LEU A 914 -21.38 14.26 -8.18
CA LEU A 914 -21.03 15.23 -9.22
C LEU A 914 -21.39 14.72 -10.64
N LYS A 915 -21.21 13.43 -10.91
CA LYS A 915 -21.67 12.82 -12.18
C LYS A 915 -23.20 12.78 -12.28
N LEU A 916 -23.91 12.54 -11.17
CA LEU A 916 -25.37 12.59 -11.15
C LEU A 916 -25.89 14.01 -11.39
N ASP A 917 -25.26 15.02 -10.81
CA ASP A 917 -25.63 16.42 -11.02
C ASP A 917 -25.36 16.88 -12.45
N LEU A 918 -24.26 16.41 -13.06
CA LEU A 918 -24.00 16.55 -14.49
C LEU A 918 -25.16 15.97 -15.31
N GLN A 919 -25.58 14.74 -15.01
CA GLN A 919 -26.67 14.06 -15.73
C GLN A 919 -28.01 14.80 -15.58
N ARG A 920 -28.23 15.45 -14.43
CA ARG A 920 -29.42 16.29 -14.17
C ARG A 920 -29.34 17.67 -14.83
N GLY A 921 -28.21 18.05 -15.42
CA GLY A 921 -28.01 19.38 -15.99
C GLY A 921 -27.83 20.48 -14.94
N SER A 922 -27.38 20.12 -13.73
CA SER A 922 -27.21 21.08 -12.63
C SER A 922 -25.91 21.85 -12.78
N TYR A 923 -26.00 23.17 -12.94
CA TYR A 923 -24.84 24.06 -13.01
C TYR A 923 -24.37 24.43 -11.59
N SER A 924 -23.05 24.52 -11.40
CA SER A 924 -22.50 25.19 -10.21
C SER A 924 -22.26 26.66 -10.52
N GLN A 925 -22.45 27.53 -9.53
CA GLN A 925 -22.21 28.96 -9.65
C GLN A 925 -21.25 29.42 -8.56
N TYR A 926 -20.20 30.13 -8.98
CA TYR A 926 -19.33 30.82 -8.04
C TYR A 926 -20.11 31.93 -7.33
N ASN A 927 -20.08 31.90 -6.00
CA ASN A 927 -20.50 33.00 -5.15
C ASN A 927 -19.50 33.08 -4.00
N GLU A 928 -18.99 34.29 -3.73
CA GLU A 928 -18.02 34.54 -2.67
C GLU A 928 -18.55 34.18 -1.28
N GLU A 929 -19.87 34.30 -1.04
CA GLU A 929 -20.52 33.90 0.21
C GLU A 929 -20.45 32.39 0.49
N LYS A 930 -20.20 31.58 -0.54
CA LYS A 930 -19.97 30.13 -0.38
C LYS A 930 -18.56 29.82 0.13
N ILE A 931 -17.64 30.79 0.14
CA ILE A 931 -16.32 30.63 0.78
C ILE A 931 -16.48 30.84 2.28
N ARG A 932 -16.49 29.74 3.02
CA ARG A 932 -16.77 29.67 4.46
C ARG A 932 -15.55 29.20 5.23
N ARG A 933 -15.44 29.60 6.50
CA ARG A 933 -14.41 29.05 7.39
C ARG A 933 -14.81 27.66 7.85
N SER A 934 -13.88 26.74 7.78
CA SER A 934 -14.11 25.33 8.09
C SER A 934 -12.98 24.78 8.95
N LEU A 935 -13.32 23.89 9.88
CA LEU A 935 -12.37 23.11 10.63
C LEU A 935 -12.11 21.81 9.85
N TYR A 936 -10.94 21.73 9.20
CA TYR A 936 -10.57 20.56 8.40
C TYR A 936 -10.17 19.39 9.28
N ARG A 937 -9.31 19.65 10.27
CA ARG A 937 -8.84 18.74 11.32
C ARG A 937 -8.82 19.50 12.65
N PRO A 938 -8.65 18.85 13.82
CA PRO A 938 -8.63 19.56 15.09
C PRO A 938 -7.55 20.64 15.08
N PHE A 939 -7.95 21.83 15.52
CA PHE A 939 -7.07 23.01 15.56
C PHE A 939 -6.48 23.43 14.21
N CYS A 940 -7.08 23.00 13.09
CA CYS A 940 -6.65 23.36 11.74
C CYS A 940 -7.81 24.01 10.95
N LYS A 941 -7.81 25.34 10.91
CA LYS A 941 -8.78 26.13 10.13
C LYS A 941 -8.33 26.27 8.67
N GLN A 942 -9.27 26.06 7.76
CA GLN A 942 -9.13 26.32 6.33
C GLN A 942 -10.37 27.04 5.80
N TYR A 943 -10.28 27.59 4.60
CA TYR A 943 -11.44 27.99 3.82
C TYR A 943 -12.01 26.78 3.07
N LEU A 944 -13.34 26.73 2.96
CA LEU A 944 -14.10 25.73 2.21
C LEU A 944 -15.04 26.46 1.24
N PHE A 945 -15.08 26.04 -0.01
CA PHE A 945 -16.17 26.39 -0.92
C PHE A 945 -17.34 25.43 -0.70
N PHE A 946 -18.32 25.90 0.07
CA PHE A 946 -19.48 25.14 0.53
C PHE A 946 -20.61 25.23 -0.51
N ASP A 947 -20.66 24.24 -1.40
CA ASP A 947 -21.54 24.20 -2.57
C ASP A 947 -22.18 22.82 -2.75
N ARG A 948 -23.48 22.77 -3.02
CA ARG A 948 -24.23 21.51 -3.13
C ARG A 948 -23.82 20.65 -4.32
N VAL A 949 -23.29 21.24 -5.39
CA VAL A 949 -22.89 20.50 -6.60
C VAL A 949 -21.43 20.06 -6.44
N LEU A 950 -20.55 20.95 -5.97
CA LEU A 950 -19.12 20.67 -5.86
C LEU A 950 -18.70 19.98 -4.55
N ASN A 951 -19.62 19.74 -3.61
CA ASN A 951 -19.37 18.87 -2.46
C ASN A 951 -20.24 17.62 -2.59
N GLU A 952 -19.65 16.43 -2.40
CA GLU A 952 -20.39 15.15 -2.50
C GLU A 952 -21.64 15.14 -1.61
N GLU A 953 -21.48 15.51 -0.34
CA GLU A 953 -22.58 15.55 0.63
C GLU A 953 -22.41 16.72 1.58
N VAL A 954 -23.35 17.66 1.59
CA VAL A 954 -23.41 18.75 2.59
C VAL A 954 -24.20 18.36 3.85
N TYR A 955 -24.86 17.20 3.81
CA TYR A 955 -25.74 16.68 4.86
C TYR A 955 -26.73 17.74 5.39
N GLN A 956 -26.87 17.87 6.71
CA GLN A 956 -27.77 18.85 7.33
C GLN A 956 -27.06 20.16 7.67
N PHE A 957 -25.80 20.37 7.28
CA PHE A 957 -25.10 21.63 7.57
C PHE A 957 -25.80 22.89 7.03
N PRO A 958 -26.53 22.87 5.90
CA PRO A 958 -27.38 24.00 5.51
C PRO A 958 -28.47 24.35 6.54
N GLN A 959 -28.86 23.45 7.44
CA GLN A 959 -29.82 23.69 8.53
C GLN A 959 -29.12 23.90 9.88
N ILE A 960 -27.79 23.76 9.96
CA ILE A 960 -27.00 23.96 11.17
C ILE A 960 -26.27 25.30 11.11
N LEU A 961 -25.56 25.55 10.01
CA LEU A 961 -24.79 26.77 9.73
C LEU A 961 -25.13 27.33 8.33
N PRO A 962 -26.39 27.69 8.06
CA PRO A 962 -26.81 28.20 6.73
C PRO A 962 -25.99 29.39 6.24
N THR A 963 -25.74 30.38 7.12
CA THR A 963 -25.13 31.66 6.74
C THR A 963 -23.96 32.00 7.66
N SER A 964 -23.09 32.91 7.22
CA SER A 964 -21.96 33.39 8.04
C SER A 964 -22.40 34.06 9.34
N THR A 965 -23.64 34.57 9.40
CA THR A 965 -24.23 35.13 10.62
C THR A 965 -24.52 34.03 11.64
N THR A 966 -25.11 32.90 11.21
CA THR A 966 -25.44 31.81 12.13
C THR A 966 -24.20 31.08 12.66
N GLU A 967 -23.06 31.16 11.97
CA GLU A 967 -21.74 30.70 12.46
C GLU A 967 -21.27 31.44 13.72
N GLN A 968 -21.74 32.66 13.95
CA GLN A 968 -21.39 33.42 15.16
C GLN A 968 -22.27 33.05 16.37
N GLU A 969 -23.42 32.41 16.13
CA GLU A 969 -24.41 32.10 17.17
C GLU A 969 -24.46 30.62 17.55
N ASN A 970 -24.26 29.72 16.59
CA ASN A 970 -24.51 28.29 16.80
C ASN A 970 -23.24 27.54 17.18
N ILE A 971 -23.39 26.60 18.10
CA ILE A 971 -22.34 25.69 18.55
C ILE A 971 -22.85 24.26 18.39
N PHE A 972 -21.98 23.35 17.99
CA PHE A 972 -22.28 21.93 17.97
C PHE A 972 -21.17 21.09 18.60
N ILE A 973 -21.55 19.93 19.11
CA ILE A 973 -20.63 18.91 19.61
C ILE A 973 -20.35 17.93 18.46
N GLY A 974 -19.10 17.88 17.99
CA GLY A 974 -18.61 16.88 17.05
C GLY A 974 -17.98 15.71 17.80
N LEU A 975 -18.29 14.46 17.41
CA LEU A 975 -17.71 13.25 17.98
C LEU A 975 -17.53 12.15 16.93
N THR A 976 -16.77 11.11 17.28
CA THR A 976 -16.55 9.92 16.45
C THR A 976 -17.86 9.25 16.03
N ASP A 977 -18.03 8.92 14.74
CA ASP A 977 -19.19 8.16 14.27
C ASP A 977 -19.12 6.65 14.58
N LEU A 978 -20.20 5.95 14.25
CA LEU A 978 -20.34 4.51 14.50
C LEU A 978 -19.37 3.70 13.66
N GLY A 979 -18.71 2.71 14.26
CA GLY A 979 -17.79 1.81 13.57
C GLY A 979 -16.45 2.43 13.18
N SER A 980 -16.09 3.57 13.79
CA SER A 980 -14.83 4.25 13.51
C SER A 980 -13.60 3.38 13.77
N GLU A 981 -12.63 3.50 12.87
CA GLU A 981 -11.29 2.91 12.99
C GLU A 981 -10.37 3.71 13.93
N LYS A 982 -10.81 4.89 14.39
CA LYS A 982 -10.05 5.78 15.28
C LYS A 982 -10.62 5.74 16.70
N PRO A 983 -9.78 5.98 17.73
CA PRO A 983 -10.27 6.14 19.11
C PRO A 983 -11.37 7.21 19.22
N PHE A 984 -12.21 7.09 20.24
CA PHE A 984 -13.27 8.05 20.51
C PHE A 984 -12.71 9.46 20.68
N MET A 985 -13.35 10.44 20.04
CA MET A 985 -13.03 11.86 20.15
C MET A 985 -14.32 12.65 20.35
N VAL A 986 -14.19 13.83 20.98
CA VAL A 986 -15.26 14.82 21.06
C VAL A 986 -14.63 16.23 21.06
N MET A 987 -15.23 17.16 20.31
CA MET A 987 -14.78 18.56 20.23
C MET A 987 -15.98 19.46 19.88
N ALA A 988 -16.08 20.62 20.52
CA ALA A 988 -17.08 21.63 20.17
C ALA A 988 -16.56 22.51 19.03
N SER A 989 -17.46 22.93 18.14
CA SER A 989 -17.14 23.84 17.05
C SER A 989 -18.31 24.76 16.74
N ASN A 990 -18.00 25.98 16.29
CA ASN A 990 -18.92 26.91 15.64
C ASN A 990 -18.61 27.07 14.12
N LEU A 991 -17.64 26.32 13.62
CA LEU A 991 -17.26 26.28 12.21
C LEU A 991 -17.73 25.01 11.54
N ILE A 992 -17.94 25.04 10.22
CA ILE A 992 -18.24 23.85 9.41
C ILE A 992 -17.10 22.83 9.59
N THR A 993 -17.37 21.64 10.12
CA THR A 993 -16.36 20.60 10.34
C THR A 993 -16.37 19.57 9.23
N ASP A 994 -15.19 19.17 8.76
CA ASP A 994 -15.05 18.08 7.80
C ASP A 994 -15.62 16.75 8.33
N VAL A 995 -16.15 15.91 7.43
CA VAL A 995 -16.61 14.56 7.80
C VAL A 995 -15.48 13.73 8.42
N HIS A 996 -14.24 13.91 7.96
CA HIS A 996 -13.06 13.19 8.43
C HIS A 996 -12.21 14.06 9.36
N LEU A 997 -12.84 14.71 10.35
CA LEU A 997 -12.12 15.60 11.28
C LEU A 997 -10.87 14.94 11.87
N VAL A 998 -10.89 13.66 12.24
CA VAL A 998 -9.69 12.93 12.73
C VAL A 998 -9.08 11.97 11.70
N GLY A 999 -9.24 12.29 10.42
CA GLY A 999 -8.74 11.52 9.28
C GLY A 999 -9.71 10.45 8.76
N ALA A 1000 -9.33 9.82 7.65
CA ALA A 1000 -10.11 8.76 7.02
C ALA A 1000 -10.32 7.55 7.95
N GLY A 1001 -11.43 6.83 7.76
CA GLY A 1001 -11.85 5.72 8.62
C GLY A 1001 -12.63 6.15 9.86
N CYS A 1002 -12.87 7.45 10.05
CA CYS A 1002 -13.72 8.02 11.09
C CYS A 1002 -14.63 9.09 10.48
N GLY A 1003 -15.94 8.94 10.59
CA GLY A 1003 -16.88 10.04 10.38
C GLY A 1003 -16.96 10.93 11.61
N THR A 1004 -17.41 12.17 11.43
CA THR A 1004 -17.63 13.13 12.51
C THR A 1004 -19.12 13.41 12.62
N GLN A 1005 -19.72 12.93 13.71
CA GLN A 1005 -21.13 13.13 14.02
C GLN A 1005 -21.31 14.40 14.85
N CYS A 1006 -22.08 15.35 14.32
CA CYS A 1006 -22.28 16.68 14.86
C CYS A 1006 -23.70 16.84 15.44
N PHE A 1007 -23.76 17.29 16.70
CA PHE A 1007 -24.98 17.54 17.47
C PHE A 1007 -25.09 19.03 17.79
N PRO A 1008 -25.87 19.79 17.00
CA PRO A 1008 -25.95 21.23 17.16
C PRO A 1008 -26.88 21.65 18.28
N PHE A 1009 -26.61 22.81 18.88
CA PHE A 1009 -27.51 23.43 19.86
C PHE A 1009 -28.73 24.03 19.17
N TYR A 1010 -28.52 24.78 18.09
CA TYR A 1010 -29.60 25.34 17.26
C TYR A 1010 -29.73 24.64 15.90
N THR A 1011 -30.94 24.67 15.36
CA THR A 1011 -31.23 24.37 13.95
C THR A 1011 -32.01 25.52 13.32
N TYR A 1012 -31.93 25.64 12.00
CA TYR A 1012 -32.48 26.75 11.22
C TYR A 1012 -33.20 26.23 9.97
N SER A 1013 -34.00 27.10 9.37
CA SER A 1013 -34.30 27.02 7.94
C SER A 1013 -33.03 27.31 7.12
N GLU A 1014 -32.96 26.86 5.87
CA GLU A 1014 -31.75 27.00 5.05
C GLU A 1014 -31.40 28.45 4.68
N ASP A 1015 -32.36 29.38 4.80
CA ASP A 1015 -32.15 30.82 4.67
C ASP A 1015 -31.61 31.48 5.95
N GLY A 1016 -31.37 30.70 7.01
CA GLY A 1016 -30.95 31.20 8.33
C GLY A 1016 -32.11 31.68 9.23
N SER A 1017 -33.35 31.62 8.76
CA SER A 1017 -34.53 31.96 9.57
C SER A 1017 -34.94 30.81 10.50
N ASN A 1018 -35.97 31.05 11.30
CA ASN A 1018 -36.64 30.03 12.13
C ASN A 1018 -35.68 29.23 13.02
N ARG A 1019 -34.86 29.95 13.79
CA ARG A 1019 -33.95 29.36 14.78
C ARG A 1019 -34.72 28.59 15.84
N ARG A 1020 -34.34 27.34 16.07
CA ARG A 1020 -34.97 26.43 17.05
C ARG A 1020 -33.89 25.74 17.88
N GLU A 1021 -34.14 25.60 19.18
CA GLU A 1021 -33.33 24.73 20.04
C GLU A 1021 -33.51 23.27 19.64
N ASN A 1022 -32.40 22.54 19.59
CA ASN A 1022 -32.37 21.16 19.11
C ASN A 1022 -32.45 20.12 20.24
N ILE A 1023 -32.21 20.53 21.49
CA ILE A 1023 -32.45 19.69 22.66
C ILE A 1023 -33.95 19.52 22.87
N THR A 1024 -34.39 18.27 23.01
CA THR A 1024 -35.81 17.93 23.10
C THR A 1024 -36.42 18.43 24.41
N ASN A 1025 -37.71 18.76 24.38
CA ASN A 1025 -38.44 19.08 25.60
C ASN A 1025 -38.58 17.84 26.51
N TRP A 1026 -38.59 16.64 25.94
CA TRP A 1026 -38.53 15.40 26.70
C TRP A 1026 -37.26 15.36 27.57
N ALA A 1027 -36.07 15.55 26.98
CA ALA A 1027 -34.82 15.55 27.74
C ALA A 1027 -34.82 16.65 28.80
N LEU A 1028 -35.27 17.86 28.45
CA LEU A 1028 -35.40 18.96 29.42
C LEU A 1028 -36.24 18.56 30.63
N ASN A 1029 -37.42 17.99 30.42
CA ASN A 1029 -38.31 17.56 31.50
C ASN A 1029 -37.67 16.49 32.39
N GLN A 1030 -36.87 15.59 31.83
CA GLN A 1030 -36.20 14.51 32.59
C GLN A 1030 -35.10 15.07 33.49
N PHE A 1031 -34.29 16.00 32.97
CA PHE A 1031 -33.29 16.70 33.77
C PHE A 1031 -33.92 17.61 34.83
N GLN A 1032 -35.00 18.33 34.50
CA GLN A 1032 -35.71 19.17 35.45
C GLN A 1032 -36.39 18.36 36.57
N ALA A 1033 -36.94 17.19 36.24
CA ALA A 1033 -37.48 16.28 37.24
C ALA A 1033 -36.41 15.79 38.23
N ARG A 1034 -35.14 15.67 37.79
CA ARG A 1034 -34.04 15.18 38.62
C ARG A 1034 -33.31 16.26 39.43
N TYR A 1035 -33.12 17.44 38.85
CA TYR A 1035 -32.26 18.50 39.41
C TYR A 1035 -32.98 19.83 39.67
N GLY A 1036 -34.25 19.96 39.29
CA GLY A 1036 -35.09 21.14 39.51
C GLY A 1036 -35.38 21.96 38.25
N ASN A 1037 -36.42 22.80 38.33
CA ASN A 1037 -36.96 23.56 37.20
C ASN A 1037 -36.03 24.66 36.65
N GLN A 1038 -34.95 25.00 37.37
CA GLN A 1038 -33.95 25.98 36.95
C GLN A 1038 -33.01 25.45 35.84
N VAL A 1039 -32.98 24.13 35.61
CA VAL A 1039 -32.15 23.53 34.56
C VAL A 1039 -32.60 24.03 33.18
N THR A 1040 -31.63 24.52 32.41
CA THR A 1040 -31.81 24.97 31.03
C THR A 1040 -31.28 23.94 30.03
N LYS A 1041 -31.64 24.10 28.75
CA LYS A 1041 -31.06 23.28 27.68
C LYS A 1041 -29.56 23.53 27.50
N TRP A 1042 -29.06 24.73 27.80
CA TRP A 1042 -27.62 24.99 27.81
C TRP A 1042 -26.90 24.21 28.90
N ASP A 1043 -27.51 24.04 30.09
CA ASP A 1043 -26.94 23.19 31.14
C ASP A 1043 -26.84 21.74 30.67
N ILE A 1044 -27.88 21.22 30.01
CA ILE A 1044 -27.85 19.88 29.40
C ILE A 1044 -26.75 19.77 28.33
N PHE A 1045 -26.59 20.78 27.48
CA PHE A 1045 -25.56 20.78 26.44
C PHE A 1045 -24.14 20.72 27.01
N HIS A 1046 -23.84 21.53 28.03
CA HIS A 1046 -22.55 21.50 28.73
C HIS A 1046 -22.36 20.20 29.51
N TYR A 1047 -23.40 19.69 30.17
CA TYR A 1047 -23.38 18.43 30.88
C TYR A 1047 -22.98 17.27 29.97
N VAL A 1048 -23.61 17.16 28.80
CA VAL A 1048 -23.29 16.15 27.78
C VAL A 1048 -21.82 16.30 27.34
N TYR A 1049 -21.39 17.53 27.04
CA TYR A 1049 -20.01 17.76 26.60
C TYR A 1049 -18.97 17.31 27.65
N SER A 1050 -19.25 17.57 28.93
CA SER A 1050 -18.41 17.18 30.05
C SER A 1050 -18.34 15.66 30.22
N LEU A 1051 -19.49 14.95 30.27
CA LEU A 1051 -19.49 13.49 30.40
C LEU A 1051 -18.81 12.80 29.22
N LEU A 1052 -18.93 13.34 28.01
CA LEU A 1052 -18.20 12.82 26.85
C LEU A 1052 -16.69 13.01 26.97
N HIS A 1053 -16.17 13.84 27.89
CA HIS A 1053 -14.75 13.93 28.24
C HIS A 1053 -14.33 13.06 29.42
N HIS A 1054 -15.28 12.56 30.20
CA HIS A 1054 -14.98 11.80 31.40
C HIS A 1054 -14.25 10.49 31.07
N SER A 1055 -13.05 10.30 31.61
CA SER A 1055 -12.18 9.14 31.33
C SER A 1055 -12.86 7.82 31.67
N GLN A 1056 -13.39 7.69 32.88
CA GLN A 1056 -14.07 6.48 33.34
C GLN A 1056 -15.31 6.12 32.50
N TYR A 1057 -16.09 7.09 32.04
CA TYR A 1057 -17.20 6.84 31.10
C TYR A 1057 -16.69 6.28 29.76
N ARG A 1058 -15.66 6.91 29.18
CA ARG A 1058 -15.07 6.45 27.90
C ARG A 1058 -14.47 5.06 28.00
N GLU A 1059 -13.75 4.78 29.08
CA GLU A 1059 -13.11 3.49 29.33
C GLU A 1059 -14.15 2.39 29.57
N ARG A 1060 -15.13 2.65 30.44
CA ARG A 1060 -16.18 1.69 30.79
C ARG A 1060 -17.04 1.29 29.58
N TYR A 1061 -17.35 2.24 28.71
CA TYR A 1061 -18.26 2.05 27.58
C TYR A 1061 -17.56 2.04 26.22
N VAL A 1062 -16.25 1.82 26.16
CA VAL A 1062 -15.46 1.87 24.91
C VAL A 1062 -16.03 0.96 23.81
N GLU A 1063 -16.45 -0.25 24.14
CA GLU A 1063 -17.03 -1.19 23.16
C GLU A 1063 -18.46 -0.79 22.75
N ASN A 1064 -19.24 -0.21 23.65
CA ASN A 1064 -20.56 0.35 23.33
C ASN A 1064 -20.43 1.56 22.39
N LEU A 1065 -19.52 2.49 22.68
CA LEU A 1065 -19.28 3.72 21.92
C LEU A 1065 -18.77 3.48 20.49
N LYS A 1066 -18.19 2.30 20.21
CA LYS A 1066 -17.84 1.88 18.85
C LYS A 1066 -19.06 1.48 18.03
N ARG A 1067 -20.18 1.12 18.66
CA ARG A 1067 -21.34 0.47 18.02
C ARG A 1067 -22.59 1.33 18.02
N ASP A 1068 -22.81 2.10 19.08
CA ASP A 1068 -23.98 2.94 19.29
C ASP A 1068 -23.57 4.40 19.51
N LEU A 1069 -24.48 5.34 19.22
CA LEU A 1069 -24.29 6.73 19.59
C LEU A 1069 -24.20 6.82 21.13
N PRO A 1070 -23.49 7.81 21.70
CA PRO A 1070 -23.37 7.89 23.14
C PRO A 1070 -24.75 7.96 23.84
N HIS A 1071 -24.90 7.20 24.92
CA HIS A 1071 -26.05 7.27 25.80
C HIS A 1071 -25.59 7.88 27.12
N ILE A 1072 -26.21 8.98 27.50
CA ILE A 1072 -25.74 9.85 28.58
C ILE A 1072 -26.48 9.49 29.87
N PRO A 1073 -25.79 9.03 30.92
CA PRO A 1073 -26.43 8.77 32.20
C PRO A 1073 -26.68 10.07 32.97
N LEU A 1074 -27.58 10.01 33.95
CA LEU A 1074 -27.81 11.08 34.92
C LEU A 1074 -27.00 10.81 36.18
N VAL A 1075 -26.31 11.83 36.70
CA VAL A 1075 -25.62 11.75 37.99
C VAL A 1075 -26.61 11.82 39.16
N HIS A 1076 -26.20 11.28 40.31
CA HIS A 1076 -27.11 11.10 41.44
C HIS A 1076 -27.44 12.37 42.24
N THR A 1077 -26.64 13.43 42.18
CA THR A 1077 -26.89 14.62 43.01
C THR A 1077 -26.94 15.91 42.19
N PRO A 1078 -27.78 16.89 42.57
CA PRO A 1078 -27.78 18.22 41.95
C PRO A 1078 -26.43 18.94 42.03
N GLU A 1079 -25.68 18.74 43.11
CA GLU A 1079 -24.36 19.35 43.32
C GLU A 1079 -23.33 18.78 42.32
N THR A 1080 -23.34 17.46 42.11
CA THR A 1080 -22.51 16.79 41.10
C THR A 1080 -22.93 17.25 39.71
N PHE A 1081 -24.23 17.34 39.41
CA PHE A 1081 -24.74 17.86 38.15
C PHE A 1081 -24.20 19.27 37.85
N GLN A 1082 -24.29 20.20 38.80
CA GLN A 1082 -23.80 21.56 38.61
C GLN A 1082 -22.29 21.60 38.38
N SER A 1083 -21.52 20.74 39.05
CA SER A 1083 -20.07 20.61 38.84
C SER A 1083 -19.75 20.13 37.43
N VAL A 1084 -20.47 19.11 36.93
CA VAL A 1084 -20.32 18.58 35.56
C VAL A 1084 -20.63 19.67 34.53
N VAL A 1085 -21.72 20.44 34.73
CA VAL A 1085 -22.12 21.55 33.85
C VAL A 1085 -21.04 22.63 33.80
N ASN A 1086 -20.52 23.05 34.96
CA ASN A 1086 -19.51 24.10 35.03
C ASN A 1086 -18.21 23.72 34.31
N ILE A 1087 -17.73 22.49 34.51
CA ILE A 1087 -16.55 21.98 33.81
C ILE A 1087 -16.81 21.87 32.30
N GLY A 1088 -17.99 21.37 31.91
CA GLY A 1088 -18.39 21.29 30.51
C GLY A 1088 -18.38 22.64 29.79
N LYS A 1089 -18.83 23.69 30.49
CA LYS A 1089 -18.79 25.08 29.99
C LYS A 1089 -17.36 25.57 29.80
N GLN A 1090 -16.46 25.33 30.76
CA GLN A 1090 -15.05 25.71 30.67
C GLN A 1090 -14.33 24.99 29.52
N LEU A 1091 -14.51 23.66 29.41
CA LEU A 1091 -13.97 22.87 28.30
C LEU A 1091 -14.43 23.40 26.95
N MET A 1092 -15.73 23.70 26.82
CA MET A 1092 -16.29 24.19 25.56
C MET A 1092 -15.73 25.56 25.18
N ASP A 1093 -15.60 26.47 26.13
CA ASP A 1093 -15.05 27.82 25.91
C ASP A 1093 -13.61 27.75 25.39
N ILE A 1094 -12.74 26.98 26.07
CA ILE A 1094 -11.33 26.84 25.69
C ILE A 1094 -11.19 26.21 24.29
N HIS A 1095 -12.01 25.21 23.97
CA HIS A 1095 -11.96 24.55 22.66
C HIS A 1095 -12.47 25.42 21.51
N LEU A 1096 -13.49 26.26 21.74
CA LEU A 1096 -13.98 27.20 20.72
C LEU A 1096 -13.01 28.36 20.50
N ASN A 1097 -12.34 28.80 21.56
CA ASN A 1097 -11.49 29.99 21.59
C ASN A 1097 -9.99 29.66 21.59
N TYR A 1098 -9.59 28.51 21.04
CA TYR A 1098 -8.20 28.04 21.09
C TYR A 1098 -7.18 28.99 20.42
N GLU A 1099 -7.59 29.77 19.41
CA GLU A 1099 -6.69 30.74 18.74
C GLU A 1099 -6.50 32.04 19.54
N THR A 1100 -7.38 32.32 20.51
CA THR A 1100 -7.30 33.47 21.42
C THR A 1100 -6.88 33.07 22.83
N ALA A 1101 -6.67 31.76 23.08
CA ALA A 1101 -6.11 31.26 24.31
C ALA A 1101 -4.75 31.90 24.63
N LYS A 1102 -4.44 31.95 25.92
CA LYS A 1102 -3.13 32.40 26.40
C LYS A 1102 -2.04 31.47 25.86
N GLU A 1103 -0.91 32.03 25.47
CA GLU A 1103 0.24 31.23 25.03
C GLU A 1103 0.89 30.52 26.23
N TYR A 1104 1.14 29.21 26.10
CA TYR A 1104 2.02 28.50 27.03
C TYR A 1104 3.44 29.03 26.88
N ARG A 1105 4.13 29.23 28.01
CA ARG A 1105 5.49 29.80 28.03
C ARG A 1105 6.53 28.76 27.62
N LEU A 1106 6.72 28.57 26.32
CA LEU A 1106 7.84 27.78 25.77
C LEU A 1106 9.05 28.69 25.55
N THR A 1107 10.26 28.15 25.76
CA THR A 1107 11.50 28.83 25.36
C THR A 1107 11.70 28.67 23.85
N TRP A 1108 12.08 29.76 23.20
CA TRP A 1108 12.38 29.79 21.78
C TRP A 1108 13.88 29.63 21.63
N LEU A 1109 14.28 28.52 21.02
CA LEU A 1109 15.67 28.12 20.87
C LEU A 1109 16.06 28.38 19.42
N GLU A 1110 16.71 29.52 19.21
CA GLU A 1110 17.17 29.97 17.89
C GLU A 1110 18.53 29.36 17.54
N ASN A 1111 18.72 29.02 16.26
CA ASN A 1111 19.99 28.60 15.72
C ASN A 1111 20.66 29.79 15.01
N GLU A 1112 21.56 30.48 15.70
CA GLU A 1112 22.25 31.68 15.20
C GLU A 1112 23.12 31.42 13.97
N ASN A 1113 23.39 30.16 13.61
CA ASN A 1113 24.19 29.80 12.43
C ASN A 1113 23.40 29.87 11.12
N VAL A 1114 22.08 30.07 11.16
CA VAL A 1114 21.22 30.17 9.97
C VAL A 1114 20.32 31.40 10.04
N PRO A 1115 19.91 31.98 8.90
CA PRO A 1115 18.95 33.09 8.90
C PRO A 1115 17.65 32.71 9.60
N PHE A 1116 17.18 33.58 10.48
CA PHE A 1116 15.91 33.39 11.18
C PHE A 1116 14.74 33.36 10.19
N SER A 1117 13.81 32.41 10.38
CA SER A 1117 12.61 32.29 9.56
C SER A 1117 11.42 31.81 10.37
N TRP A 1118 10.27 32.43 10.16
CA TRP A 1118 8.97 31.97 10.67
C TRP A 1118 8.34 30.86 9.83
N ARG A 1119 8.86 30.65 8.61
CA ARG A 1119 8.23 29.76 7.63
C ARG A 1119 8.27 28.32 8.12
N VAL A 1120 7.12 27.66 8.03
CA VAL A 1120 6.95 26.25 8.33
C VAL A 1120 6.85 25.47 7.04
N GLU A 1121 7.90 24.70 6.72
CA GLU A 1121 7.83 23.69 5.65
C GLU A 1121 7.20 22.41 6.20
N LYS A 1122 7.77 21.86 7.29
CA LYS A 1122 7.25 20.68 7.99
C LYS A 1122 7.79 20.62 9.42
N MET A 1123 6.91 20.79 10.40
CA MET A 1123 7.29 20.63 11.81
C MET A 1123 7.54 19.16 12.17
N ARG A 1124 8.36 18.93 13.19
CA ARG A 1124 8.55 17.59 13.78
C ARG A 1124 8.81 17.67 15.27
N LEU A 1125 8.46 16.61 15.99
CA LEU A 1125 8.92 16.43 17.36
C LEU A 1125 10.36 15.92 17.36
N SER A 1126 11.14 16.37 18.34
CA SER A 1126 12.40 15.73 18.74
C SER A 1126 12.16 14.27 19.15
N THR A 1127 13.20 13.44 19.05
CA THR A 1127 13.11 11.99 19.33
C THR A 1127 12.60 11.69 20.74
N ASP A 1128 12.92 12.55 21.71
CA ASP A 1128 12.47 12.46 23.11
C ASP A 1128 11.15 13.20 23.38
N LYS A 1129 10.51 13.77 22.34
CA LYS A 1129 9.29 14.57 22.39
C LYS A 1129 9.34 15.79 23.32
N ARG A 1130 10.53 16.34 23.63
CA ARG A 1130 10.65 17.50 24.53
C ARG A 1130 10.57 18.84 23.82
N VAL A 1131 10.79 18.87 22.52
CA VAL A 1131 10.92 20.11 21.73
C VAL A 1131 10.21 19.93 20.38
N VAL A 1132 9.48 20.94 19.92
CA VAL A 1132 9.01 21.05 18.53
C VAL A 1132 10.12 21.69 17.71
N VAL A 1133 10.58 21.00 16.68
CA VAL A 1133 11.45 21.58 15.65
C VAL A 1133 10.54 22.21 14.61
N VAL A 1134 10.53 23.54 14.55
CA VAL A 1134 9.67 24.29 13.62
C VAL A 1134 10.31 24.29 12.23
N ASN A 1135 11.57 24.70 12.17
CA ASN A 1135 12.43 24.67 10.98
C ASN A 1135 13.91 24.62 11.42
N GLU A 1136 14.85 24.94 10.53
CA GLU A 1136 16.29 24.93 10.83
C GLU A 1136 16.71 26.04 11.81
N SER A 1137 16.00 27.17 11.77
CA SER A 1137 16.31 28.37 12.57
C SER A 1137 15.66 28.38 13.94
N LEU A 1138 14.53 27.69 14.13
CA LEU A 1138 13.71 27.81 15.34
C LEU A 1138 13.23 26.46 15.90
N ARG A 1139 13.36 26.32 17.22
CA ARG A 1139 12.80 25.22 18.01
C ARG A 1139 12.06 25.75 19.24
N LEU A 1140 11.05 25.04 19.70
CA LEU A 1140 10.18 25.45 20.82
C LEU A 1140 10.16 24.38 21.91
N GLY A 1141 10.55 24.72 23.14
CA GLY A 1141 10.50 23.80 24.27
C GLY A 1141 11.03 24.39 25.58
N PRO A 1142 11.14 23.59 26.65
CA PRO A 1142 10.65 22.22 26.75
C PRO A 1142 9.11 22.16 26.75
N LEU A 1143 8.56 21.11 26.16
CA LEU A 1143 7.13 20.82 26.13
C LEU A 1143 6.70 20.16 27.47
N PRO A 1144 5.55 20.55 28.04
CA PRO A 1144 4.94 19.82 29.15
C PRO A 1144 4.44 18.45 28.67
N GLN A 1145 4.67 17.40 29.45
CA GLN A 1145 4.32 16.03 29.02
C GLN A 1145 2.81 15.85 28.90
N GLU A 1146 2.05 16.55 29.74
CA GLU A 1146 0.59 16.52 29.82
C GLU A 1146 -0.06 16.97 28.50
N CYS A 1147 0.61 17.78 27.66
CA CYS A 1147 -0.01 18.22 26.40
C CYS A 1147 -0.28 17.06 25.42
N PHE A 1148 0.39 15.92 25.60
CA PHE A 1148 0.19 14.73 24.77
C PHE A 1148 -0.99 13.85 25.22
N ASP A 1149 -1.52 14.10 26.42
CA ASP A 1149 -2.62 13.31 27.00
C ASP A 1149 -3.98 13.73 26.45
N TYR A 1150 -4.13 15.00 26.02
CA TYR A 1150 -5.32 15.44 25.30
C TYR A 1150 -5.30 14.93 23.85
N ARG A 1151 -5.94 13.78 23.64
CA ARG A 1151 -6.03 13.11 22.34
C ARG A 1151 -7.38 13.30 21.67
N LEU A 1152 -7.33 13.55 20.36
CA LEU A 1152 -8.48 13.60 19.47
C LEU A 1152 -8.30 12.54 18.39
N GLY A 1153 -8.89 11.37 18.64
CA GLY A 1153 -8.66 10.19 17.83
C GLY A 1153 -7.27 9.60 18.10
N ASN A 1154 -6.47 9.43 17.06
CA ASN A 1154 -5.16 8.78 17.16
C ASN A 1154 -4.00 9.72 17.48
N ARG A 1155 -4.21 11.03 17.59
CA ARG A 1155 -3.15 12.03 17.83
C ARG A 1155 -3.53 12.98 18.98
N SER A 1156 -2.51 13.51 19.66
CA SER A 1156 -2.70 14.65 20.56
C SER A 1156 -3.07 15.91 19.78
N ALA A 1157 -3.64 16.92 20.47
CA ALA A 1157 -3.94 18.21 19.88
C ALA A 1157 -2.71 18.87 19.23
N LEU A 1158 -1.54 18.81 19.89
CA LEU A 1158 -0.28 19.32 19.34
C LEU A 1158 0.17 18.53 18.10
N GLU A 1159 0.08 17.20 18.14
CA GLU A 1159 0.44 16.36 16.98
C GLU A 1159 -0.46 16.61 15.76
N TRP A 1160 -1.71 17.05 15.95
CA TRP A 1160 -2.56 17.52 14.85
C TRP A 1160 -2.05 18.81 14.21
N VAL A 1161 -1.64 19.80 15.01
CA VAL A 1161 -1.06 21.05 14.49
C VAL A 1161 0.22 20.75 13.70
N ILE A 1162 1.09 19.89 14.24
CA ILE A 1162 2.33 19.46 13.56
C ILE A 1162 2.06 18.75 12.23
N ASP A 1163 1.03 17.91 12.19
CA ASP A 1163 0.66 17.14 11.00
C ASP A 1163 0.01 17.98 9.90
N GLN A 1164 -0.77 18.99 10.27
CA GLN A 1164 -1.61 19.72 9.33
C GLN A 1164 -0.96 21.00 8.82
N TYR A 1165 -0.20 21.69 9.66
CA TYR A 1165 0.52 22.90 9.27
C TYR A 1165 1.88 22.53 8.65
N GLN A 1166 1.83 21.97 7.44
CA GLN A 1166 2.99 21.71 6.58
C GLN A 1166 2.67 22.06 5.13
N VAL A 1167 3.68 22.45 4.37
CA VAL A 1167 3.56 22.62 2.91
C VAL A 1167 3.38 21.25 2.29
N SER A 1168 2.38 21.12 1.42
CA SER A 1168 2.03 19.85 0.80
C SER A 1168 1.64 20.03 -0.67
N LYS A 1169 1.83 18.98 -1.46
CA LYS A 1169 1.47 18.96 -2.89
C LYS A 1169 0.84 17.61 -3.24
N ASP A 1170 -0.37 17.62 -3.79
CA ASP A 1170 -1.01 16.39 -4.24
C ASP A 1170 -0.33 15.87 -5.51
N SER A 1171 0.01 14.59 -5.54
CA SER A 1171 0.79 14.00 -6.63
C SER A 1171 -0.03 13.76 -7.91
N ARG A 1172 -1.37 13.66 -7.82
CA ARG A 1172 -2.24 13.38 -8.98
C ARG A 1172 -2.53 14.67 -9.75
N ASN A 1173 -2.87 15.74 -9.04
CA ASN A 1173 -3.29 17.01 -9.64
C ASN A 1173 -2.21 18.11 -9.56
N GLY A 1174 -1.19 17.96 -8.72
CA GLY A 1174 -0.10 18.92 -8.56
C GLY A 1174 -0.47 20.19 -7.79
N ILE A 1175 -1.65 20.26 -7.17
CA ILE A 1175 -2.10 21.39 -6.36
C ILE A 1175 -1.29 21.43 -5.07
N GLU A 1176 -0.69 22.60 -4.81
CA GLU A 1176 0.03 22.89 -3.58
C GLU A 1176 -0.90 23.52 -2.54
N SER A 1177 -0.69 23.20 -1.27
CA SER A 1177 -1.33 23.84 -0.13
C SER A 1177 -0.25 24.33 0.84
N ASP A 1178 -0.21 25.64 1.05
CA ASP A 1178 0.74 26.31 1.93
C ASP A 1178 0.00 26.95 3.12
N PRO A 1179 0.25 26.50 4.36
CA PRO A 1179 -0.39 27.06 5.56
C PRO A 1179 0.21 28.41 6.01
N ASN A 1180 1.36 28.82 5.46
CA ASN A 1180 2.06 30.03 5.89
C ASN A 1180 1.31 31.29 5.48
N ARG A 1181 1.32 32.28 6.38
CA ARG A 1181 0.55 33.50 6.27
C ARG A 1181 1.47 34.70 6.15
N LEU A 1182 1.44 35.37 5.00
CA LEU A 1182 2.21 36.61 4.77
C LEU A 1182 1.69 37.78 5.62
N ASP A 1183 0.42 37.75 6.01
CA ASP A 1183 -0.20 38.77 6.86
C ASP A 1183 0.11 38.57 8.36
N ASN A 1184 0.54 37.37 8.76
CA ASN A 1184 0.94 37.04 10.13
C ASN A 1184 1.89 35.84 10.13
N GLU A 1185 3.17 36.11 9.91
CA GLU A 1185 4.20 35.07 9.74
C GLU A 1185 4.35 34.20 11.00
N GLU A 1186 4.14 34.76 12.20
CA GLU A 1186 4.26 34.07 13.48
C GLU A 1186 3.06 33.17 13.82
N TYR A 1187 1.98 33.22 13.03
CA TYR A 1187 0.69 32.62 13.37
C TYR A 1187 0.82 31.14 13.76
N ILE A 1188 1.54 30.34 12.98
CA ILE A 1188 1.67 28.90 13.21
C ILE A 1188 2.47 28.62 14.49
N VAL A 1189 3.57 29.34 14.69
CA VAL A 1189 4.43 29.19 15.88
C VAL A 1189 3.69 29.57 17.16
N ARG A 1190 2.94 30.67 17.13
CA ARG A 1190 2.09 31.07 18.27
C ARG A 1190 0.94 30.10 18.49
N LEU A 1191 0.35 29.57 17.41
CA LEU A 1191 -0.70 28.55 17.50
C LEU A 1191 -0.20 27.30 18.25
N VAL A 1192 1.03 26.86 18.01
CA VAL A 1192 1.65 25.77 18.79
C VAL A 1192 1.63 26.08 20.28
N CYS A 1193 2.08 27.28 20.69
CA CYS A 1193 2.10 27.67 22.11
C CYS A 1193 0.69 27.72 22.72
N LYS A 1194 -0.31 28.16 21.96
CA LYS A 1194 -1.72 28.22 22.40
C LYS A 1194 -2.33 26.82 22.51
N VAL A 1195 -2.09 25.95 21.54
CA VAL A 1195 -2.61 24.57 21.57
C VAL A 1195 -1.96 23.76 22.68
N VAL A 1196 -0.69 24.02 23.02
CA VAL A 1196 -0.06 23.45 24.23
C VAL A 1196 -0.82 23.89 25.49
N GLN A 1197 -1.12 25.19 25.63
CA GLN A 1197 -1.91 25.69 26.77
C GLN A 1197 -3.28 25.02 26.84
N VAL A 1198 -4.02 25.01 25.73
CA VAL A 1198 -5.33 24.37 25.61
C VAL A 1198 -5.25 22.91 26.04
N SER A 1199 -4.24 22.18 25.59
CA SER A 1199 -4.08 20.76 25.93
C SER A 1199 -3.87 20.53 27.43
N VAL A 1200 -2.99 21.30 28.05
CA VAL A 1200 -2.72 21.21 29.50
C VAL A 1200 -3.96 21.55 30.32
N GLU A 1201 -4.67 22.60 29.94
CA GLU A 1201 -5.88 23.05 30.64
C GLU A 1201 -7.04 22.07 30.48
N THR A 1202 -7.21 21.50 29.28
CA THR A 1202 -8.18 20.42 29.04
C THR A 1202 -7.87 19.20 29.91
N VAL A 1203 -6.61 18.76 30.00
CA VAL A 1203 -6.22 17.63 30.87
C VAL A 1203 -6.50 17.93 32.34
N GLN A 1204 -6.19 19.14 32.79
CA GLN A 1204 -6.49 19.58 34.15
C GLN A 1204 -7.99 19.50 34.46
N LEU A 1205 -8.84 20.03 33.59
CA LEU A 1205 -10.30 20.02 33.76
C LEU A 1205 -10.88 18.60 33.70
N VAL A 1206 -10.35 17.74 32.83
CA VAL A 1206 -10.77 16.33 32.75
C VAL A 1206 -10.37 15.55 34.00
N ASN A 1207 -9.19 15.82 34.55
CA ASN A 1207 -8.75 15.23 35.80
C ASN A 1207 -9.58 15.73 36.99
N GLU A 1208 -9.92 17.03 37.02
CA GLU A 1208 -10.84 17.59 38.02
C GLU A 1208 -12.22 16.93 37.91
N LEU A 1209 -12.74 16.73 36.70
CA LEU A 1209 -14.00 16.04 36.46
C LEU A 1209 -13.96 14.61 37.02
N ALA A 1210 -12.91 13.84 36.70
CA ALA A 1210 -12.76 12.46 37.13
C ALA A 1210 -12.51 12.30 38.65
N GLN A 1211 -12.11 13.37 39.34
CA GLN A 1211 -12.01 13.40 40.80
C GLN A 1211 -13.35 13.73 41.46
N LYS A 1212 -14.15 14.61 40.84
CA LYS A 1212 -15.45 15.05 41.35
C LYS A 1212 -16.59 14.10 41.02
N VAL A 1213 -16.42 13.28 40.00
CA VAL A 1213 -17.44 12.35 39.51
C VAL A 1213 -16.77 11.01 39.25
N THR A 1214 -17.38 9.96 39.75
CA THR A 1214 -16.94 8.57 39.69
C THR A 1214 -18.01 7.72 39.03
N VAL A 1215 -17.69 6.48 38.64
CA VAL A 1215 -18.67 5.58 38.01
C VAL A 1215 -19.89 5.36 38.91
N GLU A 1216 -19.70 5.35 40.23
CA GLU A 1216 -20.73 5.18 41.25
C GLU A 1216 -21.74 6.33 41.24
N ASP A 1217 -21.36 7.52 40.77
CA ASP A 1217 -22.24 8.67 40.69
C ASP A 1217 -23.32 8.55 39.61
N TRP A 1218 -23.25 7.54 38.73
CA TRP A 1218 -24.26 7.32 37.69
C TRP A 1218 -24.59 5.84 37.42
N THR A 1219 -23.94 4.92 38.13
CA THR A 1219 -24.32 3.51 38.17
C THR A 1219 -25.10 3.25 39.45
N GLU A 1220 -26.14 2.42 39.37
CA GLU A 1220 -26.79 1.92 40.59
C GLU A 1220 -25.86 0.89 41.22
N GLU A 1221 -25.55 1.01 42.53
CA GLU A 1221 -24.87 -0.06 43.26
C GLU A 1221 -25.67 -1.35 43.06
N SER A 1222 -24.97 -2.43 42.75
CA SER A 1222 -25.54 -3.76 42.67
C SER A 1222 -26.33 -4.06 43.94
N VAL A 1223 -27.66 -4.01 43.86
CA VAL A 1223 -28.50 -4.79 44.75
C VAL A 1223 -28.06 -6.22 44.53
N ASN A 1224 -27.56 -6.87 45.59
CA ASN A 1224 -27.25 -8.29 45.59
C ASN A 1224 -28.44 -9.06 45.00
N VAL A 1225 -28.27 -9.54 43.76
CA VAL A 1225 -29.24 -10.45 43.12
C VAL A 1225 -29.01 -11.82 43.72
N SER A 1226 -29.46 -12.02 44.97
CA SER A 1226 -29.55 -13.34 45.60
C SER A 1226 -30.96 -13.69 46.05
N GLU A 1227 -32.00 -12.90 45.74
CA GLU A 1227 -33.38 -13.17 46.19
C GLU A 1227 -34.48 -12.95 45.14
N ALA A 1228 -34.18 -13.01 43.84
CA ALA A 1228 -35.21 -12.93 42.78
C ALA A 1228 -35.15 -14.11 41.81
N THR A 1229 -35.24 -15.33 42.35
CA THR A 1229 -35.72 -16.52 41.64
C THR A 1229 -36.88 -17.11 42.41
N GLU A 1230 -38.03 -16.45 42.36
CA GLU A 1230 -39.35 -17.05 42.54
C GLU A 1230 -40.39 -15.98 42.17
N VAL A 1231 -40.87 -16.06 40.91
CA VAL A 1231 -42.26 -15.88 40.42
C VAL A 1231 -42.25 -15.88 38.90
#